data_AF-A0AB74VAY1-F1
#
_entry.id   AF-A0AB74VAY1-F1
#
_cell.length_a   1.000
_cell.length_b   1.000
_cell.length_c   1.000
_cell.angle_alpha   90.00
_cell.angle_beta   90.00
_cell.angle_gamma   90.00
#
_symmetry.space_group_name_H-M   'P 1'
#
loop_
_entity.id
_entity.type
_entity.pdbx_description
1 polymer ?
#
loop_
_entity_poly.entity_id
_entity_poly.type
_entity_poly.pdbx_seq_one_letter_code
_entity_poly.pdbx_strand_id
1 'polypeptide(L)'
;MISKRIEKSERPTFPKKAIVTAGMPYGNKNLHFGHVGGMFIHADIFARFLRDRIGKENVIFVSGTDCYGSPILESYRKLKENGYENTMEDYVKANHLSQKKTLEDYNISLNIFGASALGRTGEFHNEVSEEIFNTLFKNGYIKKMSALQFYDEDKKIFLNGRQVIGKCPIAGCNSDKAYAEECSLGHQYMASELINPISTLSGNKPILKSVDNWYFTLDESMDIMEELNEFLKKNTNRRKYEINTIDEFLKKPLIYVPRKYIKDVNDLEAKFPSHETIDEEKKSSLAFIFQTLEDRDKAKEILDNLNINYTSGKTLVPFRLSGNIEWGVKVPDKEDLKNLTFWVWPESLWAPISFTKAYLESKGTNPEEWRNWWDNDDSMVYQFIGEDNIYFYSIAEMAMFIGLKVPKGENVDVTKLNLPHIVSNKHILFMDKKASSSSDIKPPMADELLKFYTKDQLRMHFMSLGLSSKSVGFKPQVYMKEEEKVGADPVLKEGNLLTNVFNRLIRSCFYTLQSLNEDIPKEEVSEKIKELTEKAVLEYERHMYNQDFHRIAYVLDDYIREVNKHWASNIKNEELKRNVISDCFYACKVIAVLIHPIAPEGCEMFKDYLNIDDELWNWDKIFEPITSYFKDADNHKFKFLEPKVDFFKKMEYQY
;
A
#
# COMPACT_ATOMS: atom_id res chain seq x y z
N MET A 1 -14.11 8.37 -12.58
CA MET A 1 -13.46 7.43 -13.54
C MET A 1 -13.25 6.08 -12.86
N ILE A 2 -13.20 4.94 -13.58
CA ILE A 2 -12.93 3.61 -13.00
C ILE A 2 -11.77 2.93 -13.73
N SER A 3 -10.86 2.28 -13.00
CA SER A 3 -9.79 1.45 -13.58
C SER A 3 -10.36 0.10 -14.02
N LYS A 4 -10.75 -0.01 -15.30
CA LYS A 4 -11.44 -1.16 -15.88
C LYS A 4 -10.50 -2.25 -16.38
N ARG A 5 -11.03 -3.43 -16.68
CA ARG A 5 -10.27 -4.40 -17.49
C ARG A 5 -10.25 -3.93 -18.93
N ILE A 6 -9.07 -3.84 -19.51
CA ILE A 6 -8.87 -3.42 -20.89
C ILE A 6 -8.69 -4.63 -21.81
N GLU A 7 -9.24 -4.54 -23.02
CA GLU A 7 -9.05 -5.56 -24.04
C GLU A 7 -7.60 -5.61 -24.52
N LYS A 8 -7.19 -6.70 -25.20
CA LYS A 8 -5.80 -6.88 -25.66
C LYS A 8 -5.38 -5.82 -26.69
N SER A 9 -6.32 -5.28 -27.47
CA SER A 9 -6.09 -4.22 -28.46
C SER A 9 -6.34 -2.81 -27.92
N GLU A 10 -6.93 -2.67 -26.73
CA GLU A 10 -7.25 -1.36 -26.16
C GLU A 10 -6.03 -0.77 -25.43
N ARG A 11 -5.62 0.46 -25.81
CA ARG A 11 -4.58 1.22 -25.09
C ARG A 11 -5.17 1.80 -23.80
N PRO A 12 -4.48 1.70 -22.65
CA PRO A 12 -4.99 2.24 -21.40
C PRO A 12 -5.23 3.76 -21.43
N THR A 13 -6.27 4.22 -20.74
CA THR A 13 -6.54 5.63 -20.48
C THR A 13 -6.29 5.95 -19.01
N PHE A 14 -5.60 7.06 -18.74
CA PHE A 14 -5.26 7.52 -17.39
C PHE A 14 -6.15 8.72 -16.99
N PRO A 15 -6.36 8.96 -15.69
CA PRO A 15 -7.18 10.08 -15.22
C PRO A 15 -6.51 11.43 -15.51
N LYS A 16 -7.29 12.52 -15.48
CA LYS A 16 -6.71 13.87 -15.64
C LYS A 16 -6.02 14.35 -14.37
N LYS A 17 -6.46 13.85 -13.21
CA LYS A 17 -5.82 14.09 -11.91
C LYS A 17 -5.72 12.78 -11.15
N ALA A 18 -4.67 12.64 -10.34
CA ALA A 18 -4.51 11.47 -9.50
C ALA A 18 -4.04 11.83 -8.09
N ILE A 19 -4.58 11.12 -7.12
CA ILE A 19 -3.97 10.98 -5.81
C ILE A 19 -3.37 9.60 -5.73
N VAL A 20 -2.13 9.50 -5.30
CA VAL A 20 -1.51 8.24 -4.90
C VAL A 20 -1.33 8.29 -3.39
N THR A 21 -1.65 7.21 -2.69
CA THR A 21 -1.30 7.04 -1.28
C THR A 21 -0.49 5.78 -1.08
N ALA A 22 0.32 5.78 -0.01
CA ALA A 22 0.92 4.59 0.53
C ALA A 22 0.45 4.43 1.98
N GLY A 23 0.25 3.20 2.43
CA GLY A 23 -0.17 2.88 3.79
C GLY A 23 0.73 3.54 4.85
N MET A 24 0.11 4.02 5.92
CA MET A 24 0.80 4.79 6.95
C MET A 24 1.55 3.87 7.93
N PRO A 25 2.88 3.98 8.04
CA PRO A 25 3.62 3.28 9.10
C PRO A 25 3.26 3.82 10.50
N TYR A 26 3.13 2.92 11.47
CA TYR A 26 2.92 3.28 12.88
C TYR A 26 4.10 4.09 13.44
N GLY A 27 3.79 5.13 14.20
CA GLY A 27 4.72 6.08 14.81
C GLY A 27 5.54 5.56 16.00
N ASN A 28 5.67 4.24 16.15
CA ASN A 28 6.50 3.59 17.16
C ASN A 28 7.61 2.70 16.59
N LYS A 29 7.78 2.65 15.25
CA LYS A 29 8.73 1.76 14.59
C LYS A 29 9.50 2.47 13.46
N ASN A 30 10.73 2.01 13.24
CA ASN A 30 11.48 2.32 12.02
C ASN A 30 10.97 1.49 10.84
N LEU A 31 11.27 1.93 9.61
CA LEU A 31 10.87 1.24 8.40
C LEU A 31 11.85 0.12 8.06
N HIS A 32 11.37 -1.12 8.11
CA HIS A 32 12.08 -2.27 7.52
C HIS A 32 11.88 -2.40 6.00
N PHE A 33 12.67 -3.26 5.37
CA PHE A 33 12.63 -3.55 3.93
C PHE A 33 11.22 -3.81 3.38
N GLY A 34 10.36 -4.53 4.11
CA GLY A 34 8.97 -4.80 3.71
C GLY A 34 8.09 -3.55 3.57
N HIS A 35 8.25 -2.52 4.42
CA HIS A 35 7.47 -1.29 4.26
C HIS A 35 7.88 -0.55 2.98
N VAL A 36 9.19 -0.42 2.77
CA VAL A 36 9.73 0.34 1.63
C VAL A 36 9.54 -0.42 0.32
N GLY A 37 10.02 -1.67 0.25
CA GLY A 37 9.96 -2.51 -0.94
C GLY A 37 8.58 -3.07 -1.25
N GLY A 38 7.77 -3.36 -0.23
CA GLY A 38 6.44 -3.97 -0.41
C GLY A 38 5.34 -2.97 -0.75
N MET A 39 5.59 -1.67 -0.61
CA MET A 39 4.55 -0.65 -0.73
C MET A 39 5.08 0.69 -1.25
N PHE A 40 5.99 1.38 -0.53
CA PHE A 40 6.40 2.74 -0.89
C PHE A 40 7.07 2.83 -2.27
N ILE A 41 7.95 1.88 -2.63
CA ILE A 41 8.59 1.86 -3.95
C ILE A 41 7.56 1.68 -5.06
N HIS A 42 6.57 0.80 -4.87
CA HIS A 42 5.52 0.56 -5.87
C HIS A 42 4.63 1.79 -6.05
N ALA A 43 4.23 2.43 -4.94
CA ALA A 43 3.46 3.67 -4.97
C ALA A 43 4.24 4.82 -5.63
N ASP A 44 5.54 4.94 -5.32
CA ASP A 44 6.41 5.99 -5.87
C ASP A 44 6.64 5.83 -7.37
N ILE A 45 6.92 4.60 -7.84
CA ILE A 45 7.06 4.30 -9.27
C ILE A 45 5.78 4.68 -10.01
N PHE A 46 4.62 4.32 -9.47
CA PHE A 46 3.35 4.67 -10.09
C PHE A 46 3.08 6.18 -10.07
N ALA A 47 3.36 6.86 -8.95
CA ALA A 47 3.21 8.31 -8.86
C ALA A 47 4.13 9.05 -9.84
N ARG A 48 5.39 8.65 -9.98
CA ARG A 48 6.33 9.23 -10.96
C ARG A 48 5.87 8.99 -12.40
N PHE A 49 5.46 7.76 -12.71
CA PHE A 49 4.88 7.45 -14.01
C PHE A 49 3.67 8.34 -14.33
N LEU A 50 2.75 8.52 -13.38
CA LEU A 50 1.61 9.41 -13.60
C LEU A 50 2.06 10.86 -13.81
N ARG A 51 3.08 11.36 -13.10
CA ARG A 51 3.60 12.72 -13.31
C ARG A 51 4.15 12.92 -14.72
N ASP A 52 4.88 11.93 -15.23
CA ASP A 52 5.39 11.94 -16.61
C ASP A 52 4.22 11.80 -17.62
N ARG A 53 3.21 11.01 -17.28
CA ARG A 53 2.07 10.69 -18.15
C ARG A 53 1.03 11.79 -18.28
N ILE A 54 0.69 12.47 -17.19
CA ILE A 54 -0.44 13.41 -17.08
C ILE A 54 -0.03 14.79 -16.52
N GLY A 55 1.26 15.03 -16.27
CA GLY A 55 1.77 16.28 -15.73
C GLY A 55 1.99 16.22 -14.21
N LYS A 56 3.08 16.83 -13.74
CA LYS A 56 3.51 16.80 -12.35
C LYS A 56 2.54 17.49 -11.39
N GLU A 57 1.92 18.56 -11.87
CA GLU A 57 0.90 19.35 -11.19
C GLU A 57 -0.44 18.62 -11.04
N ASN A 58 -0.66 17.54 -11.80
CA ASN A 58 -1.89 16.74 -11.81
C ASN A 58 -1.77 15.47 -10.95
N VAL A 59 -0.69 15.31 -10.18
CA VAL A 59 -0.49 14.15 -9.31
C VAL A 59 -0.07 14.59 -7.90
N ILE A 60 -0.84 14.15 -6.91
CA ILE A 60 -0.50 14.31 -5.49
C ILE A 60 -0.20 12.93 -4.91
N PHE A 61 1.04 12.70 -4.48
CA PHE A 61 1.43 11.51 -3.72
C PHE A 61 1.57 11.85 -2.24
N VAL A 62 0.69 11.30 -1.39
CA VAL A 62 0.69 11.55 0.06
C VAL A 62 0.86 10.27 0.87
N SER A 63 1.48 10.38 2.02
CA SER A 63 1.54 9.35 3.06
C SER A 63 1.87 10.05 4.38
N GLY A 64 1.92 9.32 5.48
CA GLY A 64 2.41 9.88 6.72
C GLY A 64 2.64 8.83 7.79
N THR A 65 3.03 9.30 8.96
CA THR A 65 3.12 8.50 10.17
C THR A 65 1.75 8.43 10.83
N ASP A 66 1.28 7.23 11.12
CA ASP A 66 0.14 7.01 12.01
C ASP A 66 0.60 7.25 13.46
N CYS A 67 0.15 8.34 14.05
CA CYS A 67 0.62 8.85 15.33
C CYS A 67 -0.18 8.35 16.55
N TYR A 68 -1.23 7.55 16.35
CA TYR A 68 -2.14 7.15 17.43
C TYR A 68 -2.16 5.62 17.65
N GLY A 69 -2.93 5.20 18.66
CA GLY A 69 -3.22 3.80 18.93
C GLY A 69 -2.40 3.15 20.06
N SER A 70 -2.94 2.04 20.55
CA SER A 70 -2.38 1.29 21.69
C SER A 70 -0.92 0.82 21.52
N PRO A 71 -0.40 0.46 20.33
CA PRO A 71 1.00 0.07 20.18
C PRO A 71 1.98 1.21 20.51
N ILE A 72 1.61 2.45 20.22
CA ILE A 72 2.46 3.63 20.47
C ILE A 72 2.48 3.92 21.97
N LEU A 73 1.32 3.92 22.62
CA LEU A 73 1.18 4.06 24.07
C LEU A 73 1.99 3.02 24.84
N GLU A 74 1.87 1.75 24.45
CA GLU A 74 2.58 0.64 25.12
C GLU A 74 4.10 0.76 24.94
N SER A 75 4.56 1.13 23.74
CA SER A 75 5.99 1.34 23.46
C SER A 75 6.55 2.50 24.26
N TYR A 76 5.84 3.63 24.27
CA TYR A 76 6.22 4.82 25.02
C TYR A 76 6.24 4.56 26.53
N ARG A 77 5.24 3.85 27.08
CA ARG A 77 5.22 3.50 28.52
C ARG A 77 6.45 2.70 28.91
N LYS A 78 6.81 1.67 28.13
CA LYS A 78 8.02 0.87 28.39
C LYS A 78 9.30 1.71 28.34
N LEU A 79 9.37 2.69 27.45
CA LEU A 79 10.50 3.62 27.42
C LEU A 79 10.52 4.52 28.67
N LYS A 80 9.35 5.04 29.10
CA LYS A 80 9.21 5.81 30.35
C LYS A 80 9.66 5.03 31.57
N GLU A 81 9.24 3.77 31.69
CA GLU A 81 9.67 2.85 32.77
C GLU A 81 11.18 2.61 32.77
N ASN A 82 11.83 2.70 31.60
CA ASN A 82 13.28 2.60 31.43
C ASN A 82 14.02 3.95 31.48
N GLY A 83 13.38 5.01 31.97
CA GLY A 83 14.03 6.32 32.20
C GLY A 83 13.97 7.31 31.05
N TYR A 84 13.10 7.12 30.04
CA TYR A 84 12.91 8.11 28.98
C TYR A 84 12.21 9.38 29.50
N GLU A 85 12.78 10.57 29.26
CA GLU A 85 12.25 11.81 29.85
C GLU A 85 11.35 12.62 28.91
N ASN A 86 11.47 12.45 27.59
CA ASN A 86 10.73 13.29 26.63
C ASN A 86 9.23 12.97 26.58
N THR A 87 8.45 13.87 25.95
CA THR A 87 6.99 13.74 25.84
C THR A 87 6.55 12.71 24.80
N MET A 88 5.25 12.37 24.78
CA MET A 88 4.66 11.52 23.73
C MET A 88 4.83 12.16 22.34
N GLU A 89 4.64 13.47 22.26
CA GLU A 89 4.81 14.23 21.04
C GLU A 89 6.25 14.14 20.52
N ASP A 90 7.24 14.29 21.40
CA ASP A 90 8.66 14.13 21.05
C ASP A 90 8.98 12.71 20.57
N TYR A 91 8.41 11.69 21.22
CA TYR A 91 8.59 10.30 20.83
C TYR A 91 8.04 10.03 19.42
N VAL A 92 6.81 10.44 19.15
CA VAL A 92 6.18 10.27 17.83
C VAL A 92 6.91 11.11 16.78
N LYS A 93 7.30 12.35 17.11
CA LYS A 93 8.06 13.23 16.22
C LYS A 93 9.41 12.64 15.84
N ALA A 94 10.14 12.04 16.78
CA ALA A 94 11.41 11.37 16.49
C ALA A 94 11.22 10.19 15.52
N ASN A 95 10.19 9.37 15.72
CA ASN A 95 9.87 8.27 14.80
C ASN A 95 9.44 8.79 13.42
N HIS A 96 8.61 9.83 13.37
CA HIS A 96 8.20 10.47 12.12
C HIS A 96 9.39 10.98 11.31
N LEU A 97 10.33 11.68 11.94
CA LEU A 97 11.54 12.18 11.28
C LEU A 97 12.45 11.04 10.80
N SER A 98 12.59 9.96 11.59
CA SER A 98 13.34 8.76 11.20
C SER A 98 12.74 8.08 9.96
N GLN A 99 11.41 7.90 9.94
CA GLN A 99 10.68 7.33 8.81
C GLN A 99 10.81 8.22 7.58
N LYS A 100 10.62 9.54 7.73
CA LYS A 100 10.78 10.52 6.65
C LYS A 100 12.17 10.44 6.03
N LYS A 101 13.22 10.47 6.85
CA LYS A 101 14.61 10.36 6.38
C LYS A 101 14.84 9.07 5.60
N THR A 102 14.32 7.94 6.10
CA THR A 102 14.46 6.65 5.41
C THR A 102 13.82 6.70 4.01
N LEU A 103 12.64 7.30 3.87
CA LEU A 103 11.98 7.45 2.56
C LEU A 103 12.74 8.41 1.64
N GLU A 104 13.31 9.49 2.17
CA GLU A 104 14.19 10.42 1.43
C GLU A 104 15.46 9.73 0.92
N ASP A 105 16.11 8.91 1.76
CA ASP A 105 17.31 8.15 1.38
C ASP A 105 17.03 7.15 0.23
N TYR A 106 15.80 6.65 0.12
CA TYR A 106 15.31 5.82 -1.00
C TYR A 106 14.77 6.61 -2.20
N ASN A 107 14.85 7.94 -2.15
CA ASN A 107 14.33 8.86 -3.16
C ASN A 107 12.82 8.67 -3.45
N ILE A 108 12.03 8.44 -2.40
CA ILE A 108 10.57 8.42 -2.48
C ILE A 108 10.07 9.87 -2.62
N SER A 109 9.34 10.14 -3.70
CA SER A 109 8.93 11.48 -4.13
C SER A 109 7.53 11.86 -3.63
N LEU A 110 7.34 11.83 -2.32
CA LEU A 110 6.09 12.29 -1.70
C LEU A 110 5.93 13.81 -1.86
N ASN A 111 4.71 14.25 -2.21
CA ASN A 111 4.34 15.66 -2.15
C ASN A 111 4.28 16.14 -0.69
N ILE A 112 3.84 15.27 0.22
CA ILE A 112 3.91 15.46 1.67
C ILE A 112 4.05 14.09 2.36
N PHE A 113 4.93 14.03 3.36
CA PHE A 113 4.93 12.96 4.37
C PHE A 113 4.46 13.58 5.69
N GLY A 114 3.18 13.37 6.02
CA GLY A 114 2.52 13.98 7.17
C GLY A 114 2.64 13.17 8.46
N ALA A 115 2.03 13.68 9.53
CA ALA A 115 1.88 12.97 10.80
C ALA A 115 0.49 13.30 11.36
N SER A 116 -0.32 12.28 11.67
CA SER A 116 -1.73 12.48 12.05
C SER A 116 -1.93 13.26 13.35
N ALA A 117 -0.90 13.36 14.21
CA ALA A 117 -0.95 14.12 15.45
C ALA A 117 -0.11 15.42 15.46
N LEU A 118 0.67 15.70 14.41
CA LEU A 118 1.70 16.76 14.47
C LEU A 118 1.46 17.86 13.44
N GLY A 119 1.69 19.10 13.87
CA GLY A 119 1.65 20.29 13.02
C GLY A 119 0.35 20.45 12.22
N ARG A 120 0.46 21.08 11.06
CA ARG A 120 -0.70 21.40 10.23
C ARG A 120 -1.45 20.18 9.71
N THR A 121 -0.74 19.06 9.49
CA THR A 121 -1.37 17.79 9.13
C THR A 121 -2.25 17.25 10.25
N GLY A 122 -1.83 17.39 11.51
CA GLY A 122 -2.63 17.00 12.67
C GLY A 122 -3.81 17.92 12.93
N GLU A 123 -3.66 19.23 12.70
CA GLU A 123 -4.77 20.19 12.78
C GLU A 123 -5.89 19.85 11.79
N PHE A 124 -5.55 19.71 10.49
CA PHE A 124 -6.52 19.27 9.48
C PHE A 124 -7.08 17.88 9.75
N HIS A 125 -6.32 17.03 10.43
CA HIS A 125 -6.80 15.70 10.79
C HIS A 125 -7.87 15.73 11.88
N ASN A 126 -7.75 16.62 12.87
CA ASN A 126 -8.84 16.89 13.81
C ASN A 126 -10.09 17.42 13.10
N GLU A 127 -9.93 18.42 12.22
CA GLU A 127 -11.04 19.03 11.46
C GLU A 127 -11.77 18.01 10.58
N VAL A 128 -11.03 17.23 9.78
CA VAL A 128 -11.61 16.22 8.88
C VAL A 128 -12.28 15.10 9.67
N SER A 129 -11.71 14.68 10.80
CA SER A 129 -12.31 13.64 11.63
C SER A 129 -13.64 14.10 12.25
N GLU A 130 -13.72 15.36 12.70
CA GLU A 130 -14.96 15.97 13.16
C GLU A 130 -16.00 16.06 12.04
N GLU A 131 -15.60 16.49 10.83
CA GLU A 131 -16.48 16.59 9.67
C GLU A 131 -17.06 15.23 9.26
N ILE A 132 -16.22 14.21 9.18
CA ILE A 132 -16.61 12.84 8.81
C ILE A 132 -17.58 12.28 9.84
N PHE A 133 -17.28 12.40 11.13
CA PHE A 133 -18.16 11.89 12.17
C PHE A 133 -19.52 12.59 12.17
N ASN A 134 -19.55 13.92 12.09
CA ASN A 134 -20.80 14.67 12.03
C ASN A 134 -21.64 14.29 10.80
N THR A 135 -21.00 14.07 9.66
CA THR A 135 -21.66 13.67 8.42
C THR A 135 -22.24 12.25 8.53
N LEU A 136 -21.44 11.27 8.96
CA LEU A 136 -21.90 9.89 9.15
C LEU A 136 -23.00 9.77 10.21
N PHE A 137 -22.90 10.55 11.29
CA PHE A 137 -23.93 10.63 12.32
C PHE A 137 -25.24 11.17 11.75
N LYS A 138 -25.19 12.31 11.05
CA LYS A 138 -26.35 12.90 10.37
C LYS A 138 -26.98 11.94 9.35
N ASN A 139 -26.15 11.18 8.63
CA ASN A 139 -26.59 10.24 7.62
C ASN A 139 -27.07 8.89 8.20
N GLY A 140 -27.06 8.70 9.52
CA GLY A 140 -27.63 7.53 10.20
C GLY A 140 -26.72 6.30 10.27
N TYR A 141 -25.43 6.44 9.97
CA TYR A 141 -24.46 5.33 9.98
C TYR A 141 -23.73 5.16 11.31
N ILE A 142 -23.91 6.08 12.26
CA ILE A 142 -23.30 6.00 13.59
C ILE A 142 -24.37 5.62 14.60
N LYS A 143 -24.12 4.58 15.39
CA LYS A 143 -24.98 4.17 16.50
C LYS A 143 -24.19 4.12 17.81
N LYS A 144 -24.87 4.48 18.89
CA LYS A 144 -24.40 4.24 20.25
C LYS A 144 -24.58 2.76 20.57
N MET A 145 -23.53 2.09 21.04
CA MET A 145 -23.62 0.72 21.53
C MET A 145 -22.90 0.57 22.86
N SER A 146 -23.52 -0.16 23.77
CA SER A 146 -22.87 -0.70 24.95
C SER A 146 -22.10 -1.96 24.55
N ALA A 147 -20.78 -1.92 24.68
CA ALA A 147 -19.93 -3.07 24.42
C ALA A 147 -19.12 -3.43 25.67
N LEU A 148 -18.88 -4.73 25.85
CA LEU A 148 -18.01 -5.22 26.90
C LEU A 148 -16.55 -4.87 26.55
N GLN A 149 -15.85 -4.21 27.46
CA GLN A 149 -14.42 -3.91 27.37
C GLN A 149 -13.67 -4.56 28.51
N PHE A 150 -12.42 -4.93 28.25
CA PHE A 150 -11.55 -5.47 29.29
C PHE A 150 -11.19 -4.40 30.31
N TYR A 151 -11.23 -4.77 31.58
CA TYR A 151 -10.88 -3.93 32.71
C TYR A 151 -9.93 -4.69 33.63
N ASP A 152 -8.82 -4.05 33.98
CA ASP A 152 -7.86 -4.56 34.95
C ASP A 152 -8.25 -4.08 36.35
N GLU A 153 -8.66 -5.02 37.20
CA GLU A 153 -9.11 -4.68 38.57
C GLU A 153 -7.95 -4.21 39.46
N ASP A 154 -6.74 -4.71 39.24
CA ASP A 154 -5.56 -4.35 40.04
C ASP A 154 -5.04 -2.96 39.67
N LYS A 155 -4.99 -2.67 38.37
CA LYS A 155 -4.55 -1.37 37.83
C LYS A 155 -5.66 -0.33 37.77
N LYS A 156 -6.92 -0.75 37.99
CA LYS A 156 -8.12 0.09 37.96
C LYS A 156 -8.27 0.89 36.67
N ILE A 157 -8.00 0.26 35.53
CA ILE A 157 -8.01 0.90 34.21
C ILE A 157 -8.66 -0.02 33.17
N PHE A 158 -9.30 0.59 32.16
CA PHE A 158 -9.73 -0.14 30.96
C PHE A 158 -8.52 -0.52 30.10
N LEU A 159 -8.54 -1.72 29.55
CA LEU A 159 -7.50 -2.27 28.71
C LEU A 159 -7.92 -2.20 27.24
N ASN A 160 -7.05 -1.66 26.41
CA ASN A 160 -7.30 -1.42 24.99
C ASN A 160 -6.23 -2.11 24.12
N GLY A 161 -6.66 -2.70 23.01
CA GLY A 161 -5.79 -3.26 21.98
C GLY A 161 -4.68 -4.16 22.55
N ARG A 162 -3.41 -3.72 22.43
CA ARG A 162 -2.21 -4.49 22.82
C ARG A 162 -2.06 -4.72 24.33
N GLN A 163 -2.89 -4.08 25.17
CA GLN A 163 -2.88 -4.27 26.63
C GLN A 163 -3.57 -5.57 27.07
N VAL A 164 -4.26 -6.26 26.16
CA VAL A 164 -4.82 -7.59 26.39
C VAL A 164 -4.24 -8.53 25.35
N ILE A 165 -3.84 -9.72 25.78
CA ILE A 165 -3.41 -10.80 24.88
C ILE A 165 -4.27 -12.03 25.10
N GLY A 166 -4.51 -12.79 24.02
CA GLY A 166 -5.27 -14.03 24.04
C GLY A 166 -5.08 -14.83 22.74
N LYS A 167 -6.06 -15.68 22.41
CA LYS A 167 -6.14 -16.44 21.16
C LYS A 167 -7.29 -15.97 20.29
N CYS A 168 -7.07 -15.94 18.97
CA CYS A 168 -8.05 -15.44 18.02
C CYS A 168 -9.27 -16.38 17.95
N PRO A 169 -10.52 -15.87 18.01
CA PRO A 169 -11.73 -16.69 17.94
C PRO A 169 -12.10 -17.15 16.52
N ILE A 170 -11.44 -16.60 15.49
CA ILE A 170 -11.77 -16.90 14.10
C ILE A 170 -11.24 -18.28 13.70
N ALA A 171 -12.14 -19.10 13.15
CA ALA A 171 -11.82 -20.46 12.73
C ALA A 171 -10.67 -20.50 11.70
N GLY A 172 -9.70 -21.38 11.92
CA GLY A 172 -8.54 -21.54 11.03
C GLY A 172 -7.49 -20.42 11.12
N CYS A 173 -7.66 -19.45 12.03
CA CYS A 173 -6.67 -18.41 12.24
C CYS A 173 -5.44 -18.95 13.00
N ASN A 174 -4.27 -18.87 12.35
CA ASN A 174 -2.97 -19.23 12.95
C ASN A 174 -2.19 -17.98 13.41
N SER A 175 -2.89 -16.95 13.86
CA SER A 175 -2.25 -15.72 14.34
C SER A 175 -1.41 -15.99 15.59
N ASP A 176 -0.16 -15.54 15.61
CA ASP A 176 0.75 -15.71 16.75
C ASP A 176 0.21 -15.06 18.03
N LYS A 177 -0.51 -13.93 17.89
CA LYS A 177 -1.12 -13.18 18.99
C LYS A 177 -2.48 -12.63 18.59
N ALA A 178 -3.41 -12.67 19.53
CA ALA A 178 -4.69 -11.98 19.45
C ALA A 178 -4.77 -10.95 20.57
N TYR A 179 -5.39 -9.82 20.27
CA TYR A 179 -5.53 -8.64 21.14
C TYR A 179 -7.01 -8.38 21.42
N ALA A 180 -7.30 -7.33 22.20
CA ALA A 180 -8.66 -7.03 22.69
C ALA A 180 -9.76 -7.25 21.63
N GLU A 181 -9.71 -6.57 20.49
CA GLU A 181 -10.71 -6.70 19.40
C GLU A 181 -10.12 -7.09 18.03
N GLU A 182 -8.83 -7.40 17.96
CA GLU A 182 -8.14 -7.72 16.70
C GLU A 182 -7.06 -8.78 16.85
N CYS A 183 -6.78 -9.55 15.79
CA CYS A 183 -5.58 -10.39 15.74
C CYS A 183 -4.46 -9.80 14.88
N SER A 184 -3.25 -10.35 15.02
CA SER A 184 -2.09 -9.92 14.22
C SER A 184 -2.20 -10.15 12.70
N LEU A 185 -3.24 -10.86 12.26
CA LEU A 185 -3.59 -11.07 10.84
C LEU A 185 -4.77 -10.19 10.38
N GLY A 186 -5.21 -9.22 11.19
CA GLY A 186 -6.22 -8.24 10.81
C GLY A 186 -7.69 -8.66 11.04
N HIS A 187 -7.97 -9.88 11.52
CA HIS A 187 -9.34 -10.26 11.85
C HIS A 187 -9.91 -9.41 12.99
N GLN A 188 -11.11 -8.87 12.79
CA GLN A 188 -11.89 -8.12 13.79
C GLN A 188 -12.90 -9.04 14.49
N TYR A 189 -13.11 -8.82 15.78
CA TYR A 189 -14.08 -9.55 16.62
C TYR A 189 -14.42 -8.73 17.87
N MET A 190 -15.48 -9.10 18.58
CA MET A 190 -15.88 -8.45 19.83
C MET A 190 -14.93 -8.85 20.97
N ALA A 191 -14.68 -7.97 21.93
CA ALA A 191 -13.78 -8.26 23.06
C ALA A 191 -14.20 -9.50 23.87
N SER A 192 -15.51 -9.74 23.98
CA SER A 192 -16.06 -10.94 24.62
C SER A 192 -15.68 -12.25 23.92
N GLU A 193 -15.32 -12.20 22.63
CA GLU A 193 -14.92 -13.38 21.86
C GLU A 193 -13.45 -13.76 22.05
N LEU A 194 -12.62 -12.90 22.65
CA LEU A 194 -11.19 -13.20 22.80
C LEU A 194 -10.97 -14.39 23.75
N ILE A 195 -10.30 -15.43 23.25
CA ILE A 195 -10.08 -16.66 24.01
C ILE A 195 -8.91 -16.49 24.98
N ASN A 196 -9.11 -16.83 26.25
CA ASN A 196 -8.10 -16.74 27.33
C ASN A 196 -7.41 -15.37 27.45
N PRO A 197 -8.17 -14.30 27.74
CA PRO A 197 -7.62 -12.96 27.84
C PRO A 197 -6.71 -12.81 29.06
N ILE A 198 -5.58 -12.15 28.89
CA ILE A 198 -4.60 -11.83 29.93
C ILE A 198 -4.23 -10.35 29.79
N SER A 199 -4.25 -9.62 30.89
CA SER A 199 -3.76 -8.24 30.96
C SER A 199 -2.25 -8.23 30.85
N THR A 200 -1.69 -7.44 29.94
CA THR A 200 -0.23 -7.24 29.87
C THR A 200 0.28 -6.29 30.96
N LEU A 201 -0.61 -5.64 31.70
CA LEU A 201 -0.25 -4.69 32.76
C LEU A 201 -0.10 -5.37 34.13
N SER A 202 -1.03 -6.26 34.49
CA SER A 202 -1.02 -7.00 35.76
C SER A 202 -0.56 -8.45 35.60
N GLY A 203 -0.66 -9.03 34.40
CA GLY A 203 -0.49 -10.47 34.19
C GLY A 203 -1.72 -11.31 34.57
N ASN A 204 -2.77 -10.68 35.08
CA ASN A 204 -3.99 -11.36 35.54
C ASN A 204 -5.07 -11.40 34.46
N LYS A 205 -6.08 -12.26 34.66
CA LYS A 205 -7.25 -12.32 33.76
C LYS A 205 -8.10 -11.06 33.98
N PRO A 206 -8.29 -10.20 32.96
CA PRO A 206 -9.15 -9.02 33.09
C PRO A 206 -10.62 -9.43 33.12
N ILE A 207 -11.45 -8.56 33.71
CA ILE A 207 -12.92 -8.70 33.67
C ILE A 207 -13.51 -7.89 32.52
N LEU A 208 -14.73 -8.22 32.11
CA LEU A 208 -15.46 -7.44 31.12
C LEU A 208 -16.40 -6.46 31.82
N LYS A 209 -16.35 -5.18 31.43
CA LYS A 209 -17.26 -4.13 31.88
C LYS A 209 -17.95 -3.49 30.68
N SER A 210 -19.23 -3.20 30.82
CA SER A 210 -20.00 -2.50 29.79
C SER A 210 -19.54 -1.04 29.69
N VAL A 211 -19.25 -0.60 28.47
CA VAL A 211 -18.90 0.79 28.15
C VAL A 211 -19.60 1.20 26.86
N ASP A 212 -20.22 2.37 26.90
CA ASP A 212 -20.88 2.96 25.75
C ASP A 212 -19.85 3.63 24.82
N ASN A 213 -19.90 3.30 23.54
CA ASN A 213 -19.05 3.90 22.51
C ASN A 213 -19.85 4.13 21.22
N TRP A 214 -19.29 4.95 20.34
CA TRP A 214 -19.78 5.13 18.98
C TRP A 214 -19.25 4.02 18.08
N TYR A 215 -20.14 3.47 17.27
CA TYR A 215 -19.84 2.47 16.25
C TYR A 215 -20.40 2.91 14.91
N PHE A 216 -19.63 2.66 13.85
CA PHE A 216 -20.13 2.70 12.49
C PHE A 216 -20.86 1.39 12.20
N THR A 217 -22.06 1.47 11.60
CA THR A 217 -22.93 0.33 11.30
C THR A 217 -22.44 -0.45 10.07
N LEU A 218 -21.21 -0.97 10.12
CA LEU A 218 -20.60 -1.73 9.02
C LEU A 218 -21.34 -3.05 8.77
N ASP A 219 -21.83 -3.69 9.84
CA ASP A 219 -22.70 -4.86 9.80
C ASP A 219 -23.93 -4.65 8.91
N GLU A 220 -24.48 -3.45 8.93
CA GLU A 220 -25.66 -3.06 8.16
C GLU A 220 -25.33 -2.64 6.72
N SER A 221 -24.05 -2.66 6.33
CA SER A 221 -23.58 -2.32 4.98
C SER A 221 -23.34 -3.55 4.10
N MET A 222 -23.73 -4.75 4.55
CA MET A 222 -23.47 -6.02 3.85
C MET A 222 -23.94 -5.99 2.39
N ASP A 223 -25.23 -5.71 2.16
CA ASP A 223 -25.85 -5.78 0.83
C ASP A 223 -25.17 -4.83 -0.17
N ILE A 224 -24.90 -3.59 0.23
CA ILE A 224 -24.25 -2.61 -0.64
C ILE A 224 -22.78 -2.96 -0.90
N MET A 225 -22.10 -3.56 0.07
CA MET A 225 -20.72 -4.02 -0.12
C MET A 225 -20.65 -5.26 -1.01
N GLU A 226 -21.64 -6.15 -0.96
CA GLU A 226 -21.79 -7.28 -1.90
C GLU A 226 -22.02 -6.78 -3.33
N GLU A 227 -22.94 -5.83 -3.50
CA GLU A 227 -23.19 -5.19 -4.80
C GLU A 227 -21.92 -4.51 -5.34
N LEU A 228 -21.22 -3.75 -4.49
CA LEU A 228 -19.95 -3.12 -4.86
C LEU A 228 -18.91 -4.16 -5.25
N ASN A 229 -18.73 -5.24 -4.49
CA ASN A 229 -17.72 -6.25 -4.80
C ASN A 229 -18.03 -6.98 -6.12
N GLU A 230 -19.30 -7.30 -6.38
CA GLU A 230 -19.72 -7.89 -7.66
C GLU A 230 -19.52 -6.93 -8.84
N PHE A 231 -19.77 -5.64 -8.63
CA PHE A 231 -19.44 -4.60 -9.61
C PHE A 231 -17.93 -4.55 -9.88
N LEU A 232 -17.10 -4.49 -8.82
CA LEU A 232 -15.64 -4.44 -8.93
C LEU A 232 -15.08 -5.66 -9.67
N LYS A 233 -15.58 -6.85 -9.35
CA LYS A 233 -15.19 -8.14 -9.94
C LYS A 233 -15.40 -8.19 -11.46
N LYS A 234 -16.47 -7.57 -11.95
CA LYS A 234 -16.83 -7.56 -13.39
C LYS A 234 -16.17 -6.40 -14.13
N ASN A 235 -16.10 -5.23 -13.51
CA ASN A 235 -15.81 -3.98 -14.20
C ASN A 235 -14.43 -3.40 -13.93
N THR A 236 -13.62 -3.98 -13.03
CA THR A 236 -12.31 -3.42 -12.66
C THR A 236 -11.14 -4.38 -12.85
N ASN A 237 -9.94 -3.80 -12.95
CA ASN A 237 -8.68 -4.53 -12.92
C ASN A 237 -8.13 -4.78 -11.50
N ARG A 238 -8.97 -4.67 -10.45
CA ARG A 238 -8.60 -5.05 -9.08
C ARG A 238 -8.11 -6.49 -9.01
N ARG A 239 -7.17 -6.74 -8.09
CA ARG A 239 -6.50 -8.03 -7.95
C ARG A 239 -7.50 -9.09 -7.50
N LYS A 240 -7.44 -10.27 -8.12
CA LYS A 240 -8.41 -11.35 -7.86
C LYS A 240 -8.43 -11.79 -6.39
N TYR A 241 -7.26 -11.87 -5.75
CA TYR A 241 -7.23 -12.28 -4.34
C TYR A 241 -7.83 -11.23 -3.41
N GLU A 242 -7.77 -9.94 -3.76
CA GLU A 242 -8.41 -8.87 -2.99
C GLU A 242 -9.92 -9.04 -3.02
N ILE A 243 -10.51 -9.20 -4.21
CA ILE A 243 -11.94 -9.48 -4.40
C ILE A 243 -12.37 -10.74 -3.63
N ASN A 244 -11.58 -11.81 -3.70
CA ASN A 244 -11.86 -13.03 -2.95
C ASN A 244 -11.78 -12.83 -1.43
N THR A 245 -10.83 -12.02 -0.95
CA THR A 245 -10.72 -11.69 0.47
C THR A 245 -11.91 -10.86 0.94
N ILE A 246 -12.43 -9.95 0.11
CA ILE A 246 -13.68 -9.22 0.41
C ILE A 246 -14.85 -10.21 0.54
N ASP A 247 -15.03 -11.13 -0.42
CA ASP A 247 -16.08 -12.17 -0.40
C ASP A 247 -16.02 -13.05 0.87
N GLU A 248 -14.85 -13.21 1.48
CA GLU A 248 -14.73 -13.98 2.73
C GLU A 248 -15.36 -13.26 3.94
N PHE A 249 -15.36 -11.93 3.97
CA PHE A 249 -15.97 -11.12 5.03
C PHE A 249 -17.44 -10.78 4.76
N LEU A 250 -17.87 -10.82 3.50
CA LEU A 250 -19.25 -10.60 3.09
C LEU A 250 -20.08 -11.89 3.18
N LYS A 251 -19.98 -12.59 4.31
CA LYS A 251 -20.74 -13.80 4.60
C LYS A 251 -21.67 -13.56 5.76
N LYS A 252 -22.79 -14.29 5.76
CA LYS A 252 -23.72 -14.30 6.90
C LYS A 252 -23.00 -14.72 8.20
N PRO A 253 -23.43 -14.18 9.35
CA PRO A 253 -22.90 -14.56 10.66
C PRO A 253 -22.94 -16.07 10.86
N LEU A 254 -21.82 -16.68 11.23
CA LEU A 254 -21.75 -18.13 11.41
C LEU A 254 -20.79 -18.54 12.53
N ILE A 255 -21.04 -19.72 13.11
CA ILE A 255 -20.17 -20.36 14.09
C ILE A 255 -19.84 -21.78 13.66
N TYR A 256 -18.65 -22.24 14.03
CA TYR A 256 -18.21 -23.62 13.88
C TYR A 256 -18.13 -24.29 15.24
N VAL A 257 -18.85 -25.39 15.41
CA VAL A 257 -18.82 -26.19 16.64
C VAL A 257 -18.16 -27.53 16.33
N PRO A 258 -17.03 -27.87 16.99
CA PRO A 258 -16.35 -29.15 16.78
C PRO A 258 -17.27 -30.33 17.12
N ARG A 259 -17.31 -31.34 16.25
CA ARG A 259 -18.15 -32.55 16.40
C ARG A 259 -17.97 -33.24 17.75
N LYS A 260 -16.74 -33.21 18.29
CA LYS A 260 -16.41 -33.82 19.59
C LYS A 260 -17.23 -33.27 20.77
N TYR A 261 -17.81 -32.08 20.65
CA TYR A 261 -18.67 -31.48 21.67
C TYR A 261 -20.16 -31.72 21.42
N ILE A 262 -20.53 -32.23 20.24
CA ILE A 262 -21.92 -32.43 19.83
C ILE A 262 -22.27 -33.89 20.07
N LYS A 263 -23.09 -34.16 21.10
CA LYS A 263 -23.62 -35.50 21.38
C LYS A 263 -24.84 -35.82 20.52
N ASP A 264 -25.71 -34.83 20.35
CA ASP A 264 -26.89 -34.85 19.49
C ASP A 264 -27.01 -33.48 18.83
N VAL A 265 -27.02 -33.46 17.50
CA VAL A 265 -27.16 -32.23 16.72
C VAL A 265 -28.54 -31.63 16.93
N ASN A 266 -29.58 -32.46 16.98
CA ASN A 266 -30.97 -31.99 17.08
C ASN A 266 -31.24 -31.25 18.40
N ASP A 267 -30.62 -31.70 19.51
CA ASP A 267 -30.73 -31.03 20.81
C ASP A 267 -30.08 -29.64 20.79
N LEU A 268 -28.99 -29.49 20.04
CA LEU A 268 -28.32 -28.20 19.90
C LEU A 268 -29.11 -27.27 18.98
N GLU A 269 -29.58 -27.78 17.84
CA GLU A 269 -30.40 -27.03 16.88
C GLU A 269 -31.72 -26.54 17.51
N ALA A 270 -32.36 -27.36 18.35
CA ALA A 270 -33.59 -26.99 19.05
C ALA A 270 -33.41 -25.82 20.04
N LYS A 271 -32.18 -25.57 20.51
CA LYS A 271 -31.86 -24.45 21.41
C LYS A 271 -31.48 -23.19 20.66
N PHE A 272 -30.94 -23.31 19.46
CA PHE A 272 -30.47 -22.17 18.68
C PHE A 272 -31.61 -21.34 18.09
N PRO A 273 -31.40 -20.02 17.90
CA PRO A 273 -32.27 -19.21 17.04
C PRO A 273 -32.33 -19.75 15.60
N SER A 274 -33.21 -19.19 14.77
CA SER A 274 -33.34 -19.63 13.37
C SER A 274 -31.99 -19.62 12.63
N HIS A 275 -31.61 -20.77 12.08
CA HIS A 275 -30.31 -20.96 11.45
C HIS A 275 -30.37 -22.00 10.32
N GLU A 276 -29.30 -22.05 9.54
CA GLU A 276 -29.01 -23.11 8.57
C GLU A 276 -27.81 -23.91 9.07
N THR A 277 -27.90 -25.24 9.04
CA THR A 277 -26.80 -26.14 9.42
C THR A 277 -26.13 -26.71 8.19
N ILE A 278 -24.81 -26.55 8.10
CA ILE A 278 -23.98 -27.24 7.11
C ILE A 278 -23.22 -28.35 7.82
N ASP A 279 -23.64 -29.59 7.54
CA ASP A 279 -23.00 -30.82 8.02
C ASP A 279 -22.24 -31.51 6.88
N GLU A 280 -20.94 -31.20 6.75
CA GLU A 280 -20.05 -31.89 5.81
C GLU A 280 -19.34 -33.05 6.53
N GLU A 281 -19.67 -34.31 6.22
CA GLU A 281 -19.17 -35.53 6.91
C GLU A 281 -17.65 -35.55 7.13
N LYS A 282 -16.86 -34.98 6.21
CA LYS A 282 -15.39 -34.97 6.27
C LYS A 282 -14.79 -33.85 7.12
N LYS A 283 -15.58 -32.87 7.57
CA LYS A 283 -15.11 -31.76 8.40
C LYS A 283 -15.23 -32.07 9.89
N SER A 284 -14.27 -31.57 10.67
CA SER A 284 -14.20 -31.78 12.13
C SER A 284 -15.22 -30.98 12.94
N SER A 285 -15.94 -30.06 12.30
CA SER A 285 -16.89 -29.15 12.92
C SER A 285 -18.14 -29.03 12.06
N LEU A 286 -19.31 -28.87 12.69
CA LEU A 286 -20.53 -28.41 12.03
C LEU A 286 -20.50 -26.88 11.94
N ALA A 287 -21.08 -26.32 10.88
CA ALA A 287 -21.26 -24.88 10.75
C ALA A 287 -22.74 -24.52 10.90
N PHE A 288 -23.03 -23.53 11.74
CA PHE A 288 -24.37 -22.97 11.91
C PHE A 288 -24.36 -21.53 11.42
N ILE A 289 -25.22 -21.21 10.46
CA ILE A 289 -25.33 -19.91 9.79
C ILE A 289 -26.60 -19.23 10.26
N PHE A 290 -26.48 -17.98 10.70
CA PHE A 290 -27.56 -17.19 11.26
C PHE A 290 -27.92 -16.04 10.31
N GLN A 291 -29.15 -15.54 10.40
CA GLN A 291 -29.58 -14.38 9.61
C GLN A 291 -28.98 -13.08 10.14
N THR A 292 -28.86 -12.96 11.47
CA THR A 292 -28.39 -11.74 12.13
C THR A 292 -27.22 -12.01 13.08
N LEU A 293 -26.47 -10.95 13.41
CA LEU A 293 -25.43 -11.04 14.45
C LEU A 293 -26.04 -11.33 15.82
N GLU A 294 -27.23 -10.81 16.10
CA GLU A 294 -27.95 -11.05 17.36
C GLU A 294 -28.30 -12.53 17.53
N ASP A 295 -28.80 -13.19 16.48
CA ASP A 295 -29.10 -14.62 16.50
C ASP A 295 -27.84 -15.46 16.73
N ARG A 296 -26.75 -15.10 16.04
CA ARG A 296 -25.44 -15.75 16.24
C ARG A 296 -24.98 -15.58 17.69
N ASP A 297 -25.08 -14.40 18.25
CA ASP A 297 -24.58 -14.11 19.59
C ASP A 297 -25.44 -14.77 20.68
N LYS A 298 -26.76 -14.90 20.48
CA LYS A 298 -27.62 -15.77 21.32
C LYS A 298 -27.19 -17.24 21.26
N ALA A 299 -26.85 -17.76 20.09
CA ALA A 299 -26.35 -19.13 19.96
C ALA A 299 -25.01 -19.32 20.68
N LYS A 300 -24.13 -18.32 20.66
CA LYS A 300 -22.88 -18.32 21.43
C LYS A 300 -23.13 -18.37 22.94
N GLU A 301 -24.03 -17.53 23.45
CA GLU A 301 -24.39 -17.55 24.88
C GLU A 301 -24.90 -18.93 25.31
N ILE A 302 -25.69 -19.59 24.47
CA ILE A 302 -26.14 -20.97 24.72
C ILE A 302 -24.95 -21.93 24.79
N LEU A 303 -24.01 -21.84 23.85
CA LEU A 303 -22.82 -22.69 23.83
C LEU A 303 -21.92 -22.45 25.06
N ASP A 304 -21.73 -21.19 25.46
CA ASP A 304 -20.97 -20.81 26.63
C ASP A 304 -21.61 -21.38 27.91
N ASN A 305 -22.94 -21.27 28.04
CA ASN A 305 -23.70 -21.87 29.15
C ASN A 305 -23.59 -23.41 29.19
N LEU A 306 -23.39 -24.05 28.03
CA LEU A 306 -23.18 -25.49 27.90
C LEU A 306 -21.70 -25.90 28.01
N ASN A 307 -20.77 -24.95 28.21
CA ASN A 307 -19.32 -25.16 28.17
C ASN A 307 -18.85 -25.84 26.87
N ILE A 308 -19.46 -25.50 25.74
CA ILE A 308 -19.10 -26.01 24.41
C ILE A 308 -18.19 -24.99 23.73
N ASN A 309 -17.00 -25.43 23.31
CA ASN A 309 -16.10 -24.57 22.54
C ASN A 309 -16.60 -24.42 21.10
N TYR A 310 -16.46 -23.21 20.56
CA TYR A 310 -16.76 -22.88 19.18
C TYR A 310 -15.75 -21.87 18.63
N THR A 311 -15.82 -21.64 17.32
CA THR A 311 -15.08 -20.56 16.64
C THR A 311 -16.01 -19.81 15.71
N SER A 312 -15.84 -18.49 15.59
CA SER A 312 -16.65 -17.66 14.69
C SER A 312 -16.12 -17.73 13.26
N GLY A 313 -17.01 -17.65 12.27
CA GLY A 313 -16.65 -17.35 10.89
C GLY A 313 -16.42 -15.85 10.66
N LYS A 314 -15.83 -15.51 9.52
CA LYS A 314 -15.71 -14.12 9.06
C LYS A 314 -17.09 -13.59 8.65
N THR A 315 -17.41 -12.39 9.10
CA THR A 315 -18.62 -11.62 8.78
C THR A 315 -18.33 -10.15 9.10
N LEU A 316 -19.10 -9.22 8.55
CA LEU A 316 -19.09 -7.85 9.02
C LEU A 316 -19.63 -7.77 10.44
N VAL A 317 -19.03 -6.90 11.25
CA VAL A 317 -19.44 -6.56 12.62
C VAL A 317 -19.45 -5.03 12.75
N PRO A 318 -20.22 -4.45 13.68
CA PRO A 318 -20.16 -3.02 13.96
C PRO A 318 -18.72 -2.56 14.16
N PHE A 319 -18.32 -1.50 13.46
CA PHE A 319 -16.94 -1.04 13.46
C PHE A 319 -16.75 0.06 14.49
N ARG A 320 -15.94 -0.20 15.52
CA ARG A 320 -15.75 0.70 16.66
C ARG A 320 -15.09 2.01 16.20
N LEU A 321 -15.77 3.14 16.42
CA LEU A 321 -15.26 4.47 16.08
C LEU A 321 -14.58 5.17 17.23
N SER A 322 -15.06 4.98 18.46
CA SER A 322 -14.57 5.73 19.62
C SER A 322 -14.06 4.83 20.75
N GLY A 323 -13.22 5.42 21.60
CA GLY A 323 -12.76 4.81 22.84
C GLY A 323 -12.30 5.84 23.86
N ASN A 324 -11.81 5.32 24.99
CA ASN A 324 -11.26 6.11 26.09
C ASN A 324 -9.74 6.02 26.05
N ILE A 325 -9.11 6.71 25.11
CA ILE A 325 -7.65 6.77 24.96
C ILE A 325 -7.16 8.19 25.22
N GLU A 326 -6.14 8.34 26.07
CA GLU A 326 -5.55 9.64 26.42
C GLU A 326 -4.88 10.35 25.23
N TRP A 327 -4.25 9.59 24.32
CA TRP A 327 -3.60 10.10 23.12
C TRP A 327 -4.38 9.68 21.87
N GLY A 328 -5.22 10.56 21.37
CA GLY A 328 -6.10 10.31 20.22
C GLY A 328 -6.78 11.60 19.73
N VAL A 329 -7.33 11.55 18.51
CA VAL A 329 -8.19 12.60 17.98
C VAL A 329 -9.50 12.62 18.77
N LYS A 330 -10.01 13.80 19.14
CA LYS A 330 -11.27 13.90 19.90
C LYS A 330 -12.47 13.58 19.02
N VAL A 331 -13.38 12.75 19.53
CA VAL A 331 -14.70 12.56 18.94
C VAL A 331 -15.60 13.71 19.38
N PRO A 332 -16.42 14.30 18.50
CA PRO A 332 -17.39 15.31 18.90
C PRO A 332 -18.35 14.80 19.98
N ASP A 333 -18.56 15.59 21.03
CA ASP A 333 -19.55 15.29 22.07
C ASP A 333 -20.96 15.26 21.43
N LYS A 334 -21.65 14.14 21.57
CA LYS A 334 -23.02 13.92 21.08
C LYS A 334 -23.82 13.15 22.11
N GLU A 335 -25.11 13.47 22.18
CA GLU A 335 -26.04 12.85 23.13
C GLU A 335 -25.46 12.93 24.56
N ASP A 336 -25.30 11.79 25.23
CA ASP A 336 -24.72 11.68 26.56
C ASP A 336 -23.25 11.23 26.58
N LEU A 337 -22.66 10.93 25.41
CA LEU A 337 -21.27 10.51 25.28
C LEU A 337 -20.33 11.70 25.10
N LYS A 338 -19.36 11.82 26.01
CA LYS A 338 -18.41 12.94 26.07
C LYS A 338 -16.98 12.48 26.32
N ASN A 339 -16.02 13.31 25.92
CA ASN A 339 -14.59 13.11 26.18
C ASN A 339 -14.03 11.80 25.59
N LEU A 340 -14.59 11.35 24.47
CA LEU A 340 -14.11 10.17 23.75
C LEU A 340 -13.06 10.57 22.71
N THR A 341 -12.19 9.63 22.37
CA THR A 341 -11.24 9.76 21.26
C THR A 341 -11.51 8.73 20.17
N PHE A 342 -11.16 9.04 18.92
CA PHE A 342 -11.32 8.10 17.83
C PHE A 342 -10.40 6.91 18.04
N TRP A 343 -10.91 5.74 17.70
CA TRP A 343 -10.08 4.56 17.55
C TRP A 343 -9.17 4.75 16.33
N VAL A 344 -7.91 4.31 16.43
CA VAL A 344 -6.87 4.58 15.42
C VAL A 344 -7.23 4.03 14.04
N TRP A 345 -7.82 2.83 13.97
CA TRP A 345 -8.15 2.20 12.70
C TRP A 345 -9.10 3.05 11.84
N PRO A 346 -10.27 3.51 12.35
CA PRO A 346 -11.11 4.44 11.60
C PRO A 346 -10.38 5.70 11.14
N GLU A 347 -9.73 6.44 12.05
CA GLU A 347 -9.18 7.76 11.68
C GLU A 347 -8.04 7.68 10.67
N SER A 348 -7.23 6.63 10.75
CA SER A 348 -6.11 6.43 9.84
C SER A 348 -6.56 6.26 8.38
N LEU A 349 -7.80 5.83 8.14
CA LEU A 349 -8.35 5.61 6.80
C LEU A 349 -8.60 6.93 6.06
N TRP A 350 -9.01 7.99 6.76
CA TRP A 350 -9.22 9.31 6.15
C TRP A 350 -8.08 10.31 6.39
N ALA A 351 -7.06 9.97 7.18
CA ALA A 351 -5.87 10.80 7.35
C ALA A 351 -5.20 11.27 6.04
N PRO A 352 -5.15 10.48 4.95
CA PRO A 352 -4.63 10.96 3.66
C PRO A 352 -5.39 12.17 3.08
N ILE A 353 -6.68 12.34 3.39
CA ILE A 353 -7.44 13.54 3.03
C ILE A 353 -6.87 14.76 3.77
N SER A 354 -6.62 14.63 5.07
CA SER A 354 -6.00 15.67 5.90
C SER A 354 -4.61 16.07 5.39
N PHE A 355 -3.82 15.09 4.94
CA PHE A 355 -2.51 15.36 4.34
C PHE A 355 -2.62 16.05 2.98
N THR A 356 -3.64 15.71 2.18
CA THR A 356 -3.94 16.41 0.93
C THR A 356 -4.29 17.88 1.19
N LYS A 357 -5.14 18.17 2.19
CA LYS A 357 -5.47 19.55 2.61
C LYS A 357 -4.21 20.34 3.00
N ALA A 358 -3.35 19.75 3.84
CA ALA A 358 -2.10 20.37 4.27
C ALA A 358 -1.14 20.64 3.10
N TYR A 359 -1.05 19.71 2.14
CA TYR A 359 -0.22 19.91 0.95
C TYR A 359 -0.75 21.06 0.08
N LEU A 360 -2.06 21.11 -0.17
CA LEU A 360 -2.68 22.19 -0.95
C LEU A 360 -2.45 23.55 -0.29
N GLU A 361 -2.62 23.65 1.03
CA GLU A 361 -2.32 24.87 1.79
C GLU A 361 -0.84 25.27 1.65
N SER A 362 0.08 24.30 1.73
CA SER A 362 1.53 24.56 1.59
C SER A 362 1.92 25.12 0.21
N LYS A 363 1.05 24.96 -0.80
CA LYS A 363 1.21 25.49 -2.16
C LYS A 363 0.45 26.80 -2.40
N GLY A 364 -0.20 27.34 -1.36
CA GLY A 364 -1.03 28.54 -1.47
C GLY A 364 -2.39 28.28 -2.13
N THR A 365 -2.81 27.03 -2.24
CA THR A 365 -4.14 26.63 -2.74
C THR A 365 -5.13 26.51 -1.60
N ASN A 366 -6.41 26.77 -1.86
CA ASN A 366 -7.46 26.58 -0.86
C ASN A 366 -7.52 25.10 -0.43
N PRO A 367 -7.38 24.78 0.88
CA PRO A 367 -7.44 23.40 1.37
C PRO A 367 -8.73 22.67 0.98
N GLU A 368 -9.85 23.37 0.86
CA GLU A 368 -11.16 22.80 0.48
C GLU A 368 -11.21 22.24 -0.95
N GLU A 369 -10.24 22.60 -1.81
CA GLU A 369 -10.08 22.00 -3.13
C GLU A 369 -9.68 20.52 -3.08
N TRP A 370 -9.39 19.95 -1.90
CA TRP A 370 -9.15 18.50 -1.74
C TRP A 370 -10.27 17.65 -2.36
N ARG A 371 -11.52 18.13 -2.34
CA ARG A 371 -12.67 17.44 -2.96
C ARG A 371 -12.54 17.34 -4.49
N ASN A 372 -11.87 18.29 -5.14
CA ASN A 372 -11.59 18.20 -6.58
C ASN A 372 -10.60 17.06 -6.91
N TRP A 373 -9.87 16.59 -5.91
CA TRP A 373 -8.92 15.49 -6.04
C TRP A 373 -9.51 14.15 -5.58
N TRP A 374 -10.34 14.14 -4.53
CA TRP A 374 -10.90 12.91 -3.95
C TRP A 374 -12.31 12.55 -4.47
N ASP A 375 -13.12 13.54 -4.83
CA ASP A 375 -14.55 13.38 -5.14
C ASP A 375 -14.92 13.69 -6.61
N ASN A 376 -13.97 14.06 -7.47
CA ASN A 376 -14.23 14.46 -8.86
C ASN A 376 -14.11 13.30 -9.88
N ASP A 377 -15.03 13.23 -10.86
CA ASP A 377 -15.07 12.18 -11.89
C ASP A 377 -13.84 12.10 -12.80
N ASP A 378 -13.14 13.22 -13.01
CA ASP A 378 -11.89 13.31 -13.78
C ASP A 378 -10.64 12.96 -12.94
N SER A 379 -10.82 12.73 -11.63
CA SER A 379 -9.77 12.32 -10.70
C SER A 379 -9.87 10.84 -10.34
N MET A 380 -8.74 10.26 -9.92
CA MET A 380 -8.69 8.92 -9.35
C MET A 380 -7.77 8.90 -8.12
N VAL A 381 -8.22 8.23 -7.06
CA VAL A 381 -7.39 7.95 -5.88
C VAL A 381 -6.89 6.51 -5.97
N TYR A 382 -5.58 6.30 -5.91
CA TYR A 382 -4.94 4.99 -5.84
C TYR A 382 -4.32 4.80 -4.46
N GLN A 383 -4.74 3.79 -3.71
CA GLN A 383 -4.22 3.53 -2.36
C GLN A 383 -3.39 2.24 -2.33
N PHE A 384 -2.08 2.37 -2.18
CA PHE A 384 -1.16 1.24 -2.07
C PHE A 384 -1.09 0.75 -0.62
N ILE A 385 -1.45 -0.52 -0.40
CA ILE A 385 -1.50 -1.12 0.94
C ILE A 385 -0.86 -2.51 0.94
N GLY A 386 -0.54 -3.05 2.12
CA GLY A 386 -0.26 -4.49 2.28
C GLY A 386 -1.55 -5.32 2.34
N GLU A 387 -1.47 -6.60 2.00
CA GLU A 387 -2.64 -7.51 1.99
C GLU A 387 -3.36 -7.64 3.35
N ASP A 388 -2.64 -7.46 4.46
CA ASP A 388 -3.21 -7.50 5.81
C ASP A 388 -4.21 -6.34 6.06
N ASN A 389 -4.20 -5.30 5.21
CA ASN A 389 -5.05 -4.12 5.34
C ASN A 389 -6.30 -4.14 4.42
N ILE A 390 -6.55 -5.24 3.69
CA ILE A 390 -7.68 -5.33 2.75
C ILE A 390 -9.02 -5.07 3.45
N TYR A 391 -9.24 -5.63 4.64
CA TYR A 391 -10.49 -5.41 5.38
C TYR A 391 -10.73 -3.91 5.65
N PHE A 392 -9.70 -3.18 6.08
CA PHE A 392 -9.86 -1.78 6.45
C PHE A 392 -10.09 -0.87 5.23
N TYR A 393 -9.28 -1.01 4.18
CA TYR A 393 -9.35 -0.11 3.02
C TYR A 393 -10.36 -0.55 1.96
N SER A 394 -10.61 -1.85 1.80
CA SER A 394 -11.55 -2.34 0.76
C SER A 394 -12.97 -2.54 1.26
N ILE A 395 -13.19 -2.55 2.58
CA ILE A 395 -14.51 -2.76 3.18
C ILE A 395 -14.87 -1.59 4.09
N ALA A 396 -14.16 -1.40 5.21
CA ALA A 396 -14.54 -0.40 6.20
C ALA A 396 -14.49 1.03 5.64
N GLU A 397 -13.41 1.42 4.98
CA GLU A 397 -13.25 2.72 4.35
C GLU A 397 -14.29 2.95 3.24
N MET A 398 -14.49 1.97 2.36
CA MET A 398 -15.46 2.07 1.26
C MET A 398 -16.88 2.27 1.80
N ALA A 399 -17.29 1.50 2.81
CA ALA A 399 -18.60 1.65 3.44
C ALA A 399 -18.75 3.03 4.10
N MET A 400 -17.72 3.52 4.79
CA MET A 400 -17.73 4.88 5.37
C MET A 400 -17.81 5.95 4.28
N PHE A 401 -17.06 5.83 3.19
CA PHE A 401 -17.08 6.81 2.09
C PHE A 401 -18.41 6.79 1.32
N ILE A 402 -19.07 5.64 1.21
CA ILE A 402 -20.46 5.58 0.73
C ILE A 402 -21.37 6.33 1.70
N GLY A 403 -21.24 6.07 3.00
CA GLY A 403 -22.05 6.73 4.04
C GLY A 403 -21.83 8.24 4.13
N LEU A 404 -20.68 8.76 3.68
CA LEU A 404 -20.44 10.20 3.54
C LEU A 404 -21.21 10.83 2.37
N LYS A 405 -21.49 10.05 1.32
CA LYS A 405 -22.12 10.52 0.08
C LYS A 405 -23.64 10.30 0.06
N VAL A 406 -24.13 9.21 0.65
CA VAL A 406 -25.54 8.79 0.57
C VAL A 406 -26.09 8.47 1.97
N PRO A 407 -27.16 9.14 2.42
CA PRO A 407 -27.84 8.82 3.67
C PRO A 407 -28.34 7.38 3.74
N LYS A 408 -28.38 6.82 4.94
CA LYS A 408 -28.81 5.44 5.17
C LYS A 408 -30.27 5.25 4.79
N GLY A 409 -30.55 4.17 4.06
CA GLY A 409 -31.89 3.83 3.57
C GLY A 409 -32.24 4.44 2.20
N GLU A 410 -31.39 5.32 1.66
CA GLU A 410 -31.50 5.77 0.27
C GLU A 410 -30.85 4.77 -0.70
N ASN A 411 -31.28 4.80 -1.96
CA ASN A 411 -30.73 3.93 -2.99
C ASN A 411 -29.31 4.39 -3.40
N VAL A 412 -28.36 3.45 -3.42
CA VAL A 412 -26.99 3.71 -3.81
C VAL A 412 -26.74 3.10 -5.20
N ASP A 413 -26.35 3.94 -6.17
CA ASP A 413 -25.91 3.48 -7.49
C ASP A 413 -24.40 3.29 -7.49
N VAL A 414 -23.94 2.04 -7.31
CA VAL A 414 -22.50 1.72 -7.23
C VAL A 414 -21.71 2.10 -8.47
N THR A 415 -22.38 2.27 -9.62
CA THR A 415 -21.73 2.61 -10.89
C THR A 415 -21.31 4.08 -10.98
N LYS A 416 -21.88 4.93 -10.12
CA LYS A 416 -21.62 6.39 -10.06
C LYS A 416 -20.81 6.79 -8.83
N LEU A 417 -20.43 5.84 -7.99
CA LEU A 417 -19.61 6.13 -6.82
C LEU A 417 -18.16 6.39 -7.23
N ASN A 418 -17.67 7.57 -6.89
CA ASN A 418 -16.25 7.86 -6.95
C ASN A 418 -15.59 7.41 -5.63
N LEU A 419 -14.98 6.22 -5.67
CA LEU A 419 -14.29 5.59 -4.55
C LEU A 419 -12.84 5.27 -4.93
N PRO A 420 -11.92 5.22 -3.95
CA PRO A 420 -10.54 4.83 -4.19
C PRO A 420 -10.36 3.47 -4.88
N HIS A 421 -9.35 3.41 -5.74
CA HIS A 421 -8.82 2.17 -6.31
C HIS A 421 -7.74 1.61 -5.38
N ILE A 422 -8.05 0.51 -4.70
CA ILE A 422 -7.10 -0.17 -3.82
C ILE A 422 -6.09 -0.98 -4.62
N VAL A 423 -4.81 -0.81 -4.30
CA VAL A 423 -3.69 -1.58 -4.83
C VAL A 423 -3.03 -2.32 -3.67
N SER A 424 -3.63 -3.44 -3.27
CA SER A 424 -3.09 -4.28 -2.18
C SER A 424 -1.90 -5.10 -2.66
N ASN A 425 -0.74 -5.12 -2.01
CA ASN A 425 0.44 -5.94 -2.31
C ASN A 425 0.60 -7.12 -1.34
N LYS A 426 1.04 -8.27 -1.85
CA LYS A 426 1.41 -9.45 -1.05
C LYS A 426 2.70 -9.22 -0.25
N HIS A 427 2.91 -10.02 0.80
CA HIS A 427 4.09 -9.94 1.66
C HIS A 427 5.44 -10.17 0.94
N ILE A 428 6.47 -9.45 1.39
CA ILE A 428 7.87 -9.83 1.15
C ILE A 428 8.36 -10.64 2.35
N LEU A 429 8.83 -11.85 2.10
CA LEU A 429 9.33 -12.77 3.12
C LEU A 429 10.84 -12.63 3.25
N PHE A 430 11.38 -12.44 4.44
CA PHE A 430 12.83 -12.39 4.62
C PHE A 430 13.37 -13.81 4.79
N MET A 431 14.32 -14.22 3.95
CA MET A 431 14.85 -15.59 3.94
C MET A 431 13.74 -16.66 3.83
N ASP A 432 12.73 -16.42 2.99
CA ASP A 432 11.50 -17.21 2.80
C ASP A 432 10.61 -17.39 4.05
N LYS A 433 10.85 -16.63 5.10
CA LYS A 433 10.02 -16.62 6.31
C LYS A 433 9.37 -15.27 6.50
N LYS A 434 8.21 -15.25 7.17
CA LYS A 434 7.59 -13.97 7.57
C LYS A 434 8.59 -13.24 8.47
N ALA A 435 8.85 -11.98 8.17
CA ALA A 435 9.76 -11.15 8.94
C ALA A 435 9.30 -11.12 10.40
N SER A 436 10.11 -11.66 11.31
CA SER A 436 9.84 -11.66 12.75
C SER A 436 11.00 -11.00 13.49
N SER A 437 10.70 -10.17 14.49
CA SER A 437 11.72 -9.60 15.37
C SER A 437 12.40 -10.63 16.28
N SER A 438 11.86 -11.86 16.35
CA SER A 438 12.36 -12.96 17.17
C SER A 438 13.16 -14.02 16.42
N SER A 439 13.46 -13.85 15.12
CA SER A 439 14.29 -14.79 14.36
C SER A 439 15.79 -14.59 14.63
N ASP A 440 16.58 -15.67 14.51
CA ASP A 440 18.04 -15.64 14.69
C ASP A 440 18.72 -14.62 13.75
N ILE A 441 18.24 -14.51 12.52
CA ILE A 441 18.60 -13.42 11.59
C ILE A 441 17.46 -12.41 11.62
N LYS A 442 17.71 -11.23 12.18
CA LYS A 442 16.71 -10.17 12.24
C LYS A 442 16.45 -9.63 10.83
N PRO A 443 15.19 -9.38 10.45
CA PRO A 443 14.89 -8.72 9.19
C PRO A 443 15.51 -7.32 9.16
N PRO A 444 16.19 -6.94 8.07
CA PRO A 444 16.96 -5.70 8.02
C PRO A 444 16.05 -4.47 8.02
N MET A 445 16.51 -3.41 8.68
CA MET A 445 15.93 -2.09 8.48
C MET A 445 16.22 -1.61 7.04
N ALA A 446 15.37 -0.74 6.51
CA ALA A 446 15.51 -0.31 5.12
C ALA A 446 16.80 0.51 4.91
N ASP A 447 17.18 1.35 5.87
CA ASP A 447 18.42 2.12 5.86
C ASP A 447 19.69 1.24 5.87
N GLU A 448 19.64 0.08 6.53
CA GLU A 448 20.75 -0.87 6.55
C GLU A 448 21.08 -1.42 5.16
N LEU A 449 20.06 -1.64 4.31
CA LEU A 449 20.25 -2.12 2.94
C LEU A 449 21.02 -1.13 2.07
N LEU A 450 20.88 0.18 2.32
CA LEU A 450 21.59 1.23 1.58
C LEU A 450 23.10 1.25 1.82
N LYS A 451 23.59 0.55 2.84
CA LYS A 451 25.03 0.34 3.07
C LYS A 451 25.63 -0.63 2.06
N PHE A 452 24.79 -1.50 1.49
CA PHE A 452 25.23 -2.58 0.59
C PHE A 452 24.78 -2.34 -0.85
N TYR A 453 23.68 -1.65 -1.08
CA TYR A 453 23.11 -1.47 -2.42
C TYR A 453 22.81 -0.01 -2.69
N THR A 454 22.90 0.40 -3.95
CA THR A 454 22.36 1.71 -4.34
C THR A 454 20.84 1.67 -4.28
N LYS A 455 20.22 2.84 -4.06
CA LYS A 455 18.75 2.95 -4.07
C LYS A 455 18.14 2.49 -5.39
N ASP A 456 18.78 2.74 -6.53
CA ASP A 456 18.29 2.29 -7.84
C ASP A 456 18.33 0.76 -7.98
N GLN A 457 19.38 0.10 -7.44
CA GLN A 457 19.44 -1.37 -7.39
C GLN A 457 18.29 -1.94 -6.56
N LEU A 458 18.01 -1.36 -5.38
CA LEU A 458 16.91 -1.79 -4.51
C LEU A 458 15.54 -1.51 -5.13
N ARG A 459 15.35 -0.35 -5.76
CA ARG A 459 14.11 0.02 -6.45
C ARG A 459 13.82 -0.94 -7.60
N MET A 460 14.81 -1.23 -8.44
CA MET A 460 14.69 -2.21 -9.52
C MET A 460 14.37 -3.61 -8.98
N HIS A 461 15.05 -4.04 -7.92
CA HIS A 461 14.80 -5.34 -7.29
C HIS A 461 13.38 -5.44 -6.72
N PHE A 462 12.96 -4.51 -5.87
CA PHE A 462 11.64 -4.57 -5.23
C PHE A 462 10.48 -4.40 -6.21
N MET A 463 10.66 -3.63 -7.27
CA MET A 463 9.69 -3.53 -8.37
C MET A 463 9.53 -4.86 -9.11
N SER A 464 10.62 -5.62 -9.29
CA SER A 464 10.61 -6.90 -10.00
C SER A 464 9.89 -8.03 -9.24
N LEU A 465 9.58 -7.82 -7.96
CA LEU A 465 8.88 -8.82 -7.16
C LEU A 465 7.40 -8.91 -7.58
N GLY A 466 6.94 -10.13 -7.85
CA GLY A 466 5.57 -10.45 -8.27
C GLY A 466 4.49 -10.31 -7.18
N LEU A 467 4.56 -9.26 -6.36
CA LEU A 467 3.69 -9.00 -5.21
C LEU A 467 2.22 -8.76 -5.60
N SER A 468 1.93 -8.55 -6.89
CA SER A 468 0.56 -8.55 -7.41
C SER A 468 -0.11 -9.91 -7.46
N SER A 469 0.64 -10.99 -7.25
CA SER A 469 0.13 -12.36 -7.37
C SER A 469 0.43 -13.23 -6.16
N LYS A 470 1.63 -13.13 -5.59
CA LYS A 470 2.09 -14.01 -4.51
C LYS A 470 3.07 -13.30 -3.58
N SER A 471 3.19 -13.81 -2.35
CA SER A 471 4.28 -13.43 -1.47
C SER A 471 5.61 -13.93 -2.05
N VAL A 472 6.66 -13.13 -1.94
CA VAL A 472 7.97 -13.43 -2.55
C VAL A 472 9.08 -13.36 -1.51
N GLY A 473 10.01 -14.31 -1.57
CA GLY A 473 11.20 -14.33 -0.74
C GLY A 473 12.23 -13.28 -1.16
N PHE A 474 12.72 -12.52 -0.18
CA PHE A 474 13.85 -11.62 -0.27
C PHE A 474 15.06 -12.24 0.45
N LYS A 475 16.10 -12.51 -0.33
CA LYS A 475 17.29 -13.28 0.06
C LYS A 475 18.58 -12.55 -0.33
N PRO A 476 18.85 -11.38 0.25
CA PRO A 476 20.09 -10.65 -0.01
C PRO A 476 21.29 -11.46 0.54
N GLN A 477 22.26 -11.76 -0.32
CA GLN A 477 23.43 -12.57 0.02
C GLN A 477 24.35 -11.90 1.05
N VAL A 478 24.29 -10.57 1.19
CA VAL A 478 25.06 -9.85 2.23
C VAL A 478 24.68 -10.24 3.67
N TYR A 479 23.52 -10.87 3.87
CA TYR A 479 23.10 -11.43 5.17
C TYR A 479 23.21 -12.96 5.25
N MET A 480 23.82 -13.59 4.24
CA MET A 480 24.06 -15.04 4.20
C MET A 480 25.49 -15.37 4.59
N LYS A 481 25.70 -16.59 5.10
CA LYS A 481 27.04 -17.14 5.31
C LYS A 481 27.70 -17.43 3.97
N GLU A 482 29.03 -17.42 3.92
CA GLU A 482 29.77 -17.59 2.67
C GLU A 482 29.46 -18.94 1.99
N GLU A 483 29.23 -19.99 2.77
CA GLU A 483 28.90 -21.33 2.27
C GLU A 483 27.49 -21.43 1.67
N GLU A 484 26.61 -20.47 1.99
CA GLU A 484 25.21 -20.40 1.54
C GLU A 484 25.03 -19.49 0.31
N LYS A 485 26.04 -18.69 -0.03
CA LYS A 485 26.01 -17.79 -1.19
C LYS A 485 26.13 -18.60 -2.48
N VAL A 486 25.13 -18.47 -3.35
CA VAL A 486 25.08 -19.17 -4.65
C VAL A 486 24.72 -18.20 -5.76
N GLY A 487 25.59 -18.10 -6.77
CA GLY A 487 25.37 -17.22 -7.93
C GLY A 487 25.42 -15.74 -7.56
N ALA A 488 24.83 -14.90 -8.41
CA ALA A 488 24.77 -13.46 -8.17
C ALA A 488 23.75 -13.13 -7.06
N ASP A 489 24.09 -12.15 -6.22
CA ASP A 489 23.13 -11.54 -5.29
C ASP A 489 21.90 -11.05 -6.08
N PRO A 490 20.66 -11.32 -5.61
CA PRO A 490 19.46 -10.96 -6.35
C PRO A 490 19.40 -9.45 -6.61
N VAL A 491 19.61 -8.60 -5.60
CA VAL A 491 19.53 -7.15 -5.76
C VAL A 491 20.52 -6.66 -6.82
N LEU A 492 21.74 -7.22 -6.84
CA LEU A 492 22.73 -6.89 -7.85
C LEU A 492 22.39 -7.44 -9.23
N LYS A 493 21.80 -8.63 -9.31
CA LYS A 493 21.36 -9.26 -10.56
C LYS A 493 20.28 -8.44 -11.24
N GLU A 494 19.26 -7.99 -10.52
CA GLU A 494 18.22 -7.15 -11.09
C GLU A 494 18.74 -5.73 -11.39
N GLY A 495 19.57 -5.16 -10.51
CA GLY A 495 20.23 -3.88 -10.73
C GLY A 495 21.28 -3.86 -11.87
N ASN A 496 21.71 -5.03 -12.35
CA ASN A 496 22.66 -5.18 -13.46
C ASN A 496 22.12 -4.61 -14.78
N LEU A 497 20.80 -4.65 -14.98
CA LEU A 497 20.16 -4.06 -16.16
C LEU A 497 20.49 -2.58 -16.30
N LEU A 498 20.44 -1.84 -15.18
CA LEU A 498 20.77 -0.41 -15.14
C LEU A 498 22.28 -0.18 -15.15
N THR A 499 22.98 -0.77 -14.16
CA THR A 499 24.38 -0.44 -13.86
C THR A 499 25.37 -0.93 -14.92
N ASN A 500 25.00 -1.93 -15.72
CA ASN A 500 25.88 -2.47 -16.77
C ASN A 500 25.24 -2.41 -18.15
N VAL A 501 24.07 -3.03 -18.34
CA VAL A 501 23.51 -3.22 -19.69
C VAL A 501 23.10 -1.87 -20.31
N PHE A 502 22.33 -1.05 -19.59
CA PHE A 502 21.90 0.24 -20.09
C PHE A 502 23.03 1.29 -20.08
N ASN A 503 23.81 1.38 -19.00
CA ASN A 503 25.02 2.23 -18.94
C ASN A 503 25.98 1.99 -20.11
N ARG A 504 26.20 0.72 -20.49
CA ARG A 504 27.07 0.39 -21.62
C ARG A 504 26.50 0.94 -22.93
N LEU A 505 25.20 0.80 -23.16
CA LEU A 505 24.55 1.32 -24.37
C LEU A 505 24.69 2.84 -24.45
N ILE A 506 24.33 3.57 -23.39
CA ILE A 506 24.41 5.04 -23.34
C ILE A 506 25.84 5.50 -23.66
N ARG A 507 26.84 5.00 -22.92
CA ARG A 507 28.24 5.38 -23.13
C ARG A 507 28.72 5.08 -24.55
N SER A 508 28.33 3.93 -25.10
CA SER A 508 28.71 3.55 -26.45
C SER A 508 28.16 4.52 -27.50
N CYS A 509 26.90 4.96 -27.34
CA CYS A 509 26.29 5.98 -28.20
C CYS A 509 27.06 7.32 -28.13
N PHE A 510 27.27 7.85 -26.92
CA PHE A 510 27.99 9.12 -26.72
C PHE A 510 29.42 9.08 -27.23
N TYR A 511 30.20 8.06 -26.87
CA TYR A 511 31.59 7.95 -27.31
C TYR A 511 31.71 7.80 -28.82
N THR A 512 30.77 7.09 -29.47
CA THR A 512 30.81 6.95 -30.92
C THR A 512 30.42 8.26 -31.61
N LEU A 513 29.38 8.96 -31.14
CA LEU A 513 29.01 10.28 -31.65
C LEU A 513 30.17 11.29 -31.53
N GLN A 514 30.80 11.34 -30.34
CA GLN A 514 31.99 12.16 -30.09
C GLN A 514 33.16 11.80 -31.00
N SER A 515 33.37 10.51 -31.30
CA SER A 515 34.44 10.08 -32.21
C SER A 515 34.22 10.50 -33.67
N LEU A 516 32.96 10.76 -34.06
CA LEU A 516 32.59 11.28 -35.37
C LEU A 516 32.67 12.82 -35.43
N ASN A 517 32.96 13.49 -34.31
CA ASN A 517 32.88 14.96 -34.17
C ASN A 517 31.50 15.52 -34.54
N GLU A 518 30.43 14.78 -34.21
CA GLU A 518 29.05 15.21 -34.43
C GLU A 518 28.42 15.64 -33.09
N ASP A 519 27.58 16.68 -33.14
CA ASP A 519 26.97 17.27 -31.93
C ASP A 519 25.68 16.53 -31.50
N ILE A 520 24.94 15.96 -32.47
CA ILE A 520 23.67 15.23 -32.29
C ILE A 520 23.50 14.15 -33.39
N PRO A 521 22.69 13.10 -33.17
CA PRO A 521 22.26 12.20 -34.24
C PRO A 521 21.31 12.89 -35.23
N LYS A 522 21.52 12.68 -36.54
CA LYS A 522 20.76 13.37 -37.61
C LYS A 522 19.99 12.44 -38.54
N GLU A 523 20.34 11.16 -38.59
CA GLU A 523 19.67 10.21 -39.48
C GLU A 523 18.28 9.85 -38.97
N GLU A 524 17.41 9.44 -39.89
CA GLU A 524 16.08 8.92 -39.55
C GLU A 524 16.18 7.58 -38.80
N VAL A 525 15.29 7.40 -37.82
CA VAL A 525 15.18 6.15 -37.06
C VAL A 525 14.55 5.08 -37.94
N SER A 526 15.17 3.90 -37.97
CA SER A 526 14.70 2.76 -38.74
C SER A 526 13.35 2.23 -38.25
N GLU A 527 12.55 1.73 -39.18
CA GLU A 527 11.20 1.22 -38.87
C GLU A 527 11.25 0.06 -37.88
N LYS A 528 12.26 -0.81 -37.99
CA LYS A 528 12.48 -1.92 -37.06
C LYS A 528 12.61 -1.45 -35.61
N ILE A 529 13.31 -0.34 -35.37
CA ILE A 529 13.50 0.19 -34.01
C ILE A 529 12.25 0.91 -33.54
N LYS A 530 11.52 1.61 -34.41
CA LYS A 530 10.22 2.20 -34.09
C LYS A 530 9.22 1.13 -33.64
N GLU A 531 9.05 0.05 -34.41
CA GLU A 531 8.14 -1.05 -34.08
C GLU A 531 8.50 -1.75 -32.75
N LEU A 532 9.80 -2.02 -32.54
CA LEU A 532 10.30 -2.59 -31.28
C LEU A 532 9.98 -1.67 -30.09
N THR A 533 10.18 -0.37 -30.27
CA THR A 533 9.95 0.65 -29.26
C THR A 533 8.47 0.79 -28.93
N GLU A 534 7.62 0.89 -29.97
CA GLU A 534 6.17 1.00 -29.82
C GLU A 534 5.61 -0.19 -29.03
N LYS A 535 6.03 -1.41 -29.39
CA LYS A 535 5.63 -2.61 -28.65
C LYS A 535 6.01 -2.51 -27.17
N ALA A 536 7.26 -2.16 -26.86
CA ALA A 536 7.74 -2.06 -25.48
C ALA A 536 6.98 -1.00 -24.68
N VAL A 537 6.72 0.17 -25.25
CA VAL A 537 5.96 1.25 -24.60
C VAL A 537 4.52 0.83 -24.33
N LEU A 538 3.83 0.23 -25.31
CA LEU A 538 2.44 -0.20 -25.14
C LEU A 538 2.29 -1.35 -24.12
N GLU A 539 3.25 -2.29 -24.08
CA GLU A 539 3.30 -3.33 -23.05
C GLU A 539 3.60 -2.75 -21.66
N TYR A 540 4.54 -1.79 -21.57
CA TYR A 540 4.85 -1.05 -20.34
C TYR A 540 3.61 -0.34 -19.79
N GLU A 541 2.92 0.46 -20.63
CA GLU A 541 1.71 1.18 -20.24
C GLU A 541 0.62 0.24 -19.73
N ARG A 542 0.43 -0.90 -20.41
CA ARG A 542 -0.52 -1.93 -20.00
C ARG A 542 -0.18 -2.52 -18.63
N HIS A 543 1.08 -2.81 -18.36
CA HIS A 543 1.49 -3.33 -17.07
C HIS A 543 1.42 -2.29 -15.96
N MET A 544 1.72 -1.02 -16.27
CA MET A 544 1.58 0.08 -15.34
C MET A 544 0.11 0.35 -14.98
N TYR A 545 -0.78 0.32 -15.97
CA TYR A 545 -2.22 0.46 -15.78
C TYR A 545 -2.83 -0.64 -14.90
N ASN A 546 -2.28 -1.86 -14.96
CA ASN A 546 -2.69 -2.98 -14.11
C ASN A 546 -1.89 -3.11 -12.81
N GLN A 547 -0.95 -2.17 -12.55
CA GLN A 547 -0.05 -2.20 -11.40
C GLN A 547 0.70 -3.54 -11.25
N ASP A 548 1.10 -4.12 -12.39
CA ASP A 548 1.84 -5.38 -12.54
C ASP A 548 3.35 -5.11 -12.74
N PHE A 549 3.96 -4.42 -11.78
CA PHE A 549 5.33 -3.89 -11.91
C PHE A 549 6.40 -4.95 -12.21
N HIS A 550 6.25 -6.19 -11.74
CA HIS A 550 7.18 -7.27 -12.07
C HIS A 550 7.27 -7.56 -13.57
N ARG A 551 6.19 -7.37 -14.32
CA ARG A 551 6.18 -7.56 -15.78
C ARG A 551 6.89 -6.43 -16.52
N ILE A 552 6.89 -5.23 -15.94
CA ILE A 552 7.65 -4.09 -16.45
C ILE A 552 9.14 -4.42 -16.47
N ALA A 553 9.65 -5.12 -15.44
CA ALA A 553 11.05 -5.56 -15.42
C ALA A 553 11.39 -6.45 -16.64
N TYR A 554 10.48 -7.33 -17.07
CA TYR A 554 10.68 -8.17 -18.25
C TYR A 554 10.66 -7.36 -19.55
N VAL A 555 9.70 -6.43 -19.70
CA VAL A 555 9.62 -5.54 -20.86
C VAL A 555 10.90 -4.71 -21.02
N LEU A 556 11.41 -4.15 -19.91
CA LEU A 556 12.65 -3.38 -19.92
C LEU A 556 13.87 -4.26 -20.24
N ASP A 557 13.98 -5.44 -19.64
CA ASP A 557 15.11 -6.34 -19.89
C ASP A 557 15.16 -6.79 -21.36
N ASP A 558 14.02 -7.22 -21.92
CA ASP A 558 13.90 -7.64 -23.32
C ASP A 558 14.22 -6.49 -24.27
N TYR A 559 13.61 -5.31 -24.05
CA TYR A 559 13.79 -4.16 -24.94
C TYR A 559 15.24 -3.66 -24.94
N ILE A 560 15.83 -3.45 -23.77
CA ILE A 560 17.21 -2.92 -23.65
C ILE A 560 18.21 -3.92 -24.25
N ARG A 561 17.99 -5.23 -24.08
CA ARG A 561 18.87 -6.27 -24.65
C ARG A 561 18.77 -6.34 -26.17
N GLU A 562 17.58 -6.25 -26.76
CA GLU A 562 17.43 -6.24 -28.22
C GLU A 562 18.05 -4.98 -28.85
N VAL A 563 17.96 -3.82 -28.19
CA VAL A 563 18.67 -2.60 -28.65
C VAL A 563 20.19 -2.78 -28.56
N ASN A 564 20.71 -3.37 -27.47
CA ASN A 564 22.14 -3.70 -27.35
C ASN A 564 22.61 -4.68 -28.43
N LYS A 565 21.77 -5.66 -28.81
CA LYS A 565 22.05 -6.60 -29.89
C LYS A 565 22.06 -5.91 -31.25
N HIS A 566 21.13 -4.98 -31.49
CA HIS A 566 21.13 -4.14 -32.69
C HIS A 566 22.41 -3.32 -32.80
N TRP A 567 22.83 -2.67 -31.71
CA TRP A 567 24.11 -1.96 -31.63
C TRP A 567 25.29 -2.87 -31.97
N ALA A 568 25.43 -3.98 -31.25
CA ALA A 568 26.58 -4.88 -31.37
C ALA A 568 26.71 -5.51 -32.77
N SER A 569 25.58 -5.78 -33.44
CA SER A 569 25.57 -6.42 -34.76
C SER A 569 25.94 -5.47 -35.88
N ASN A 570 25.62 -4.17 -35.74
CA ASN A 570 25.66 -3.24 -36.87
C ASN A 570 26.70 -2.13 -36.75
N ILE A 571 27.15 -1.76 -35.54
CA ILE A 571 27.99 -0.56 -35.34
C ILE A 571 29.37 -0.63 -36.03
N LYS A 572 29.87 -1.85 -36.33
CA LYS A 572 31.14 -2.05 -37.04
C LYS A 572 31.04 -1.81 -38.55
N ASN A 573 29.83 -1.70 -39.10
CA ASN A 573 29.62 -1.36 -40.50
C ASN A 573 29.64 0.16 -40.66
N GLU A 574 30.66 0.68 -41.35
CA GLU A 574 30.84 2.13 -41.57
C GLU A 574 29.67 2.78 -42.30
N GLU A 575 28.99 2.07 -43.21
CA GLU A 575 27.84 2.60 -43.96
C GLU A 575 26.60 2.75 -43.07
N LEU A 576 26.44 1.87 -42.08
CA LEU A 576 25.28 1.86 -41.18
C LEU A 576 25.52 2.64 -39.89
N LYS A 577 26.76 3.05 -39.62
CA LYS A 577 27.17 3.58 -38.31
C LYS A 577 26.30 4.75 -37.84
N ARG A 578 26.03 5.74 -38.71
CA ARG A 578 25.19 6.91 -38.36
C ARG A 578 23.73 6.52 -38.09
N ASN A 579 23.16 5.64 -38.91
CA ASN A 579 21.81 5.12 -38.71
C ASN A 579 21.68 4.37 -37.37
N VAL A 580 22.66 3.53 -37.03
CA VAL A 580 22.69 2.78 -35.76
C VAL A 580 22.78 3.72 -34.56
N ILE A 581 23.53 4.82 -34.68
CA ILE A 581 23.62 5.85 -33.64
C ILE A 581 22.27 6.55 -33.45
N SER A 582 21.61 6.99 -34.54
CA SER A 582 20.26 7.58 -34.48
C SER A 582 19.24 6.62 -33.86
N ASP A 583 19.22 5.36 -34.31
CA ASP A 583 18.39 4.30 -33.76
C ASP A 583 18.59 4.14 -32.24
N CYS A 584 19.84 4.04 -31.81
CA CYS A 584 20.15 3.75 -30.42
C CYS A 584 19.99 4.98 -29.52
N PHE A 585 20.18 6.21 -30.01
CA PHE A 585 19.83 7.42 -29.24
C PHE A 585 18.32 7.57 -29.07
N TYR A 586 17.55 7.29 -30.13
CA TYR A 586 16.09 7.24 -30.03
C TYR A 586 15.64 6.21 -29.00
N ALA A 587 16.19 4.99 -29.07
CA ALA A 587 15.88 3.95 -28.11
C ALA A 587 16.32 4.32 -26.69
N CYS A 588 17.54 4.85 -26.49
CA CYS A 588 18.02 5.33 -25.19
C CYS A 588 17.11 6.41 -24.59
N LYS A 589 16.61 7.34 -25.43
CA LYS A 589 15.63 8.34 -25.01
C LYS A 589 14.37 7.67 -24.46
N VAL A 590 13.80 6.73 -25.21
CA VAL A 590 12.57 6.04 -24.75
C VAL A 590 12.84 5.18 -23.52
N ILE A 591 13.94 4.45 -23.49
CA ILE A 591 14.35 3.66 -22.31
C ILE A 591 14.50 4.57 -21.08
N ALA A 592 15.11 5.76 -21.23
CA ALA A 592 15.23 6.72 -20.13
C ALA A 592 13.86 7.20 -19.63
N VAL A 593 12.91 7.49 -20.52
CA VAL A 593 11.51 7.82 -20.14
C VAL A 593 10.85 6.67 -19.38
N LEU A 594 11.02 5.42 -19.83
CA LEU A 594 10.45 4.24 -19.16
C LEU A 594 11.13 3.94 -17.81
N ILE A 595 12.42 4.25 -17.66
CA ILE A 595 13.19 4.02 -16.42
C ILE A 595 13.06 5.18 -15.43
N HIS A 596 12.74 6.39 -15.87
CA HIS A 596 12.66 7.58 -15.02
C HIS A 596 11.75 7.40 -13.78
N PRO A 597 10.57 6.74 -13.87
CA PRO A 597 9.77 6.40 -12.70
C PRO A 597 10.47 5.45 -11.70
N ILE A 598 11.41 4.64 -12.17
CA ILE A 598 12.05 3.56 -11.43
C ILE A 598 13.40 4.00 -10.86
N ALA A 599 14.26 4.64 -11.65
CA ALA A 599 15.60 5.07 -11.29
C ALA A 599 15.85 6.48 -11.86
N PRO A 600 15.31 7.53 -11.20
CA PRO A 600 15.24 8.86 -11.77
C PRO A 600 16.62 9.53 -11.93
N GLU A 601 17.56 9.33 -11.00
CA GLU A 601 18.81 10.10 -10.98
C GLU A 601 19.67 9.90 -12.23
N GLY A 602 19.85 8.63 -12.65
CA GLY A 602 20.58 8.34 -13.89
C GLY A 602 19.86 8.84 -15.13
N CYS A 603 18.52 8.88 -15.11
CA CYS A 603 17.72 9.43 -16.21
C CYS A 603 17.83 10.96 -16.29
N GLU A 604 17.78 11.65 -15.15
CA GLU A 604 17.99 13.10 -15.06
C GLU A 604 19.39 13.50 -15.53
N MET A 605 20.41 12.73 -15.13
CA MET A 605 21.76 12.92 -15.65
C MET A 605 21.80 12.70 -17.18
N PHE A 606 21.12 11.69 -17.71
CA PHE A 606 21.04 11.47 -19.16
C PHE A 606 20.38 12.66 -19.87
N LYS A 607 19.26 13.18 -19.37
CA LYS A 607 18.60 14.39 -19.86
C LYS A 607 19.54 15.60 -19.87
N ASP A 608 20.29 15.79 -18.78
CA ASP A 608 21.27 16.87 -18.66
C ASP A 608 22.39 16.78 -19.70
N TYR A 609 22.84 15.57 -20.05
CA TYR A 609 23.83 15.35 -21.11
C TYR A 609 23.25 15.56 -22.51
N LEU A 610 21.97 15.27 -22.71
CA LEU A 610 21.26 15.62 -23.95
C LEU A 610 20.99 17.13 -24.06
N ASN A 611 21.14 17.89 -22.97
CA ASN A 611 20.84 19.32 -22.88
C ASN A 611 19.36 19.63 -23.17
N ILE A 612 18.44 18.76 -22.76
CA ILE A 612 16.98 18.91 -22.91
C ILE A 612 16.39 19.31 -21.55
N ASP A 613 15.28 20.05 -21.55
CA ASP A 613 14.53 20.36 -20.33
C ASP A 613 13.56 19.21 -19.94
N ASP A 614 12.70 19.44 -18.95
CA ASP A 614 11.74 18.44 -18.46
C ASP A 614 10.73 18.00 -19.53
N GLU A 615 10.67 18.64 -20.70
CA GLU A 615 9.86 18.19 -21.83
C GLU A 615 10.23 16.78 -22.29
N LEU A 616 11.46 16.30 -22.02
CA LEU A 616 11.86 14.92 -22.29
C LEU A 616 10.92 13.88 -21.65
N TRP A 617 10.36 14.21 -20.48
CA TRP A 617 9.48 13.34 -19.70
C TRP A 617 8.02 13.40 -20.17
N ASN A 618 7.68 14.27 -21.12
CA ASN A 618 6.34 14.34 -21.68
C ASN A 618 6.03 13.05 -22.46
N TRP A 619 5.15 12.23 -21.87
CA TRP A 619 4.79 10.93 -22.41
C TRP A 619 4.06 10.99 -23.75
N ASP A 620 3.41 12.11 -24.09
CA ASP A 620 2.74 12.27 -25.39
C ASP A 620 3.75 12.37 -26.55
N LYS A 621 4.99 12.78 -26.25
CA LYS A 621 6.10 12.87 -27.22
C LYS A 621 6.97 11.61 -27.25
N ILE A 622 6.63 10.56 -26.50
CA ILE A 622 7.50 9.38 -26.31
C ILE A 622 7.94 8.72 -27.62
N PHE A 623 7.13 8.78 -28.67
CA PHE A 623 7.46 8.21 -29.99
C PHE A 623 8.16 9.18 -30.96
N GLU A 624 8.23 10.47 -30.63
CA GLU A 624 8.87 11.47 -31.49
C GLU A 624 10.40 11.28 -31.52
N PRO A 625 11.10 11.65 -32.60
CA PRO A 625 12.55 11.61 -32.64
C PRO A 625 13.15 12.57 -31.60
N ILE A 626 14.39 12.30 -31.15
CA ILE A 626 15.07 13.17 -30.17
C ILE A 626 15.20 14.62 -30.64
N THR A 627 15.23 14.84 -31.96
CA THR A 627 15.30 16.16 -32.59
C THR A 627 14.05 17.01 -32.37
N SER A 628 12.88 16.41 -32.04
CA SER A 628 11.65 17.17 -31.79
C SER A 628 11.68 17.97 -30.48
N TYR A 629 12.62 17.66 -29.59
CA TYR A 629 12.83 18.34 -28.32
C TYR A 629 13.80 19.53 -28.44
N PHE A 630 14.39 19.76 -29.62
CA PHE A 630 15.35 20.84 -29.84
C PHE A 630 14.63 22.07 -30.40
N LYS A 631 14.79 23.22 -29.73
CA LYS A 631 14.27 24.51 -30.24
C LYS A 631 14.94 24.93 -31.55
N ASP A 632 16.22 24.59 -31.68
CA ASP A 632 17.04 24.83 -32.87
C ASP A 632 18.01 23.65 -33.03
N ALA A 633 17.65 22.72 -33.90
CA ALA A 633 18.43 21.50 -34.11
C ALA A 633 19.82 21.76 -34.71
N ASP A 634 20.02 22.88 -35.42
CA ASP A 634 21.30 23.20 -36.05
C ASP A 634 22.33 23.71 -35.03
N ASN A 635 21.85 24.32 -33.94
CA ASN A 635 22.70 24.85 -32.86
C ASN A 635 22.68 24.02 -31.57
N HIS A 636 21.84 22.98 -31.50
CA HIS A 636 21.77 22.10 -30.33
C HIS A 636 23.01 21.21 -30.23
N LYS A 637 23.52 21.04 -29.00
CA LYS A 637 24.69 20.21 -28.73
C LYS A 637 24.48 19.39 -27.48
N PHE A 638 24.85 18.12 -27.56
CA PHE A 638 25.00 17.30 -26.36
C PHE A 638 26.23 17.76 -25.56
N LYS A 639 26.19 17.58 -24.24
CA LYS A 639 27.37 17.76 -23.40
C LYS A 639 28.37 16.66 -23.72
N PHE A 640 29.66 17.02 -23.70
CA PHE A 640 30.74 16.07 -23.88
C PHE A 640 30.76 15.06 -22.71
N LEU A 641 30.64 13.77 -23.00
CA LEU A 641 30.73 12.70 -22.01
C LEU A 641 32.19 12.34 -21.73
N GLU A 642 32.61 12.55 -20.49
CA GLU A 642 33.94 12.21 -20.03
C GLU A 642 34.16 10.68 -19.97
N PRO A 643 35.41 10.21 -20.07
CA PRO A 643 35.72 8.80 -19.93
C PRO A 643 35.27 8.25 -18.57
N LYS A 644 34.69 7.04 -18.57
CA LYS A 644 34.26 6.28 -17.38
C LYS A 644 33.14 6.95 -16.56
N VAL A 645 32.35 7.82 -17.16
CA VAL A 645 31.14 8.36 -16.54
C VAL A 645 30.00 7.34 -16.65
N ASP A 646 29.50 6.88 -15.50
CA ASP A 646 28.35 5.99 -15.41
C ASP A 646 27.11 6.76 -14.91
N PHE A 647 25.99 6.63 -15.63
CA PHE A 647 24.72 7.28 -15.31
C PHE A 647 24.03 6.58 -14.13
N PHE A 648 24.10 5.25 -14.11
CA PHE A 648 23.61 4.41 -13.02
C PHE A 648 24.78 3.84 -12.24
N LYS A 649 25.14 4.47 -11.12
CA LYS A 649 26.36 4.13 -10.38
C LYS A 649 26.23 2.79 -9.63
N LYS A 650 27.37 2.15 -9.45
CA LYS A 650 27.57 1.03 -8.52
C LYS A 650 28.15 1.52 -7.20
N MET A 651 28.02 0.70 -6.15
CA MET A 651 28.77 0.89 -4.91
C MET A 651 30.27 0.66 -5.16
N GLU A 652 31.14 1.30 -4.38
CA GLU A 652 32.60 1.24 -4.58
C GLU A 652 33.15 -0.19 -4.59
N TYR A 653 32.65 -1.06 -3.70
CA TYR A 653 33.09 -2.46 -3.61
C TYR A 653 32.67 -3.35 -4.80
N GLN A 654 31.83 -2.84 -5.71
CA GLN A 654 31.29 -3.57 -6.86
C GLN A 654 32.08 -3.32 -8.16
N TYR A 655 33.13 -2.49 -8.12
CA TYR A 655 33.99 -2.17 -9.27
C TYR A 655 35.17 -3.13 -9.42
#